data_AF-A0A3R7XGS3-F1
#
_entry.id   AF-A0A3R7XGS3-F1
#
_cell.length_a   1.000
_cell.length_b   1.000
_cell.length_c   1.000
_cell.angle_alpha   90.00
_cell.angle_beta   90.00
_cell.angle_gamma   90.00
#
_symmetry.space_group_name_H-M   'P 1'
#
loop_
_entity.id
_entity.type
_entity.pdbx_description
1 polymer ?
#
loop_
_entity_poly.entity_id
_entity_poly.type
_entity_poly.pdbx_seq_one_letter_code
_entity_poly.pdbx_strand_id
1 'polypeptide(L)'
;MRVYGIDIVRGSVRSQTKRPSFALCRIVDDEIISETEVSLFRLLRLLGSEEPEILAVDSLQEVAADTKELYSFLQSLPPKTDLVCVTGGGDQRYSLAQVAGRYNLTFNRFDPFAEARTSARVAALGAGCRVVAFADSCLITVSRRRSPGKGGWSQNRYTRKIHGAVRARGREIEMILVDSGLQYDKKEFRAYGGNSRVIFYVNAPRSALPIRNHRGTDVQVTVTQQRLDRIQFVPQTQKPRYLIVGIDPGTTMAIALLDLDGELVHLSSSRVTSISDAIANITAYGRPLIIASDKKEMPGTVEKIRRSFNAVPFIPKNDLAVPEKYELANGIRYNNDHERDAYAAAMVAYRHYKNKFASLSKRVPPGVALDEIRARVVRGRSLEQALSDISQIDLPEEDREPEEAPEDAVLKKAQRPREQEEMIRKLRTLVSELYTEVQEKDREISRMRRLIQDERSKKKEKIRKEKEVSRLEGIIANQKRHLRREERRNKALKKQLERLKTYADLKHDEDLVPLKVLDALTRDAIRRLSSEMGAGDGDWIYLRRTDGWGMNAVRELADLTIAGVIVPDESYRTPDLVSAFREARIPLLPAEGLGVRLRGSIGACLQGALEEKHARWRDEQDQYEWEKKAESIEDLFRNYRSMREREVRKGG
;
A
#
# COMPACT_ATOMS: atom_id res chain seq x y z
N MET A 1 -11.58 -17.97 22.26
CA MET A 1 -10.68 -17.24 21.33
C MET A 1 -10.17 -15.94 21.96
N ARG A 2 -8.87 -15.65 21.84
CA ARG A 2 -8.28 -14.37 22.32
C ARG A 2 -7.94 -13.44 21.16
N VAL A 3 -8.54 -12.25 21.13
CA VAL A 3 -8.37 -11.25 20.07
C VAL A 3 -8.03 -9.90 20.66
N TYR A 4 -6.94 -9.30 20.19
CA TYR A 4 -6.54 -7.96 20.58
C TYR A 4 -6.74 -7.01 19.41
N GLY A 5 -7.26 -5.82 19.67
CA GLY A 5 -7.30 -4.74 18.69
C GLY A 5 -6.47 -3.56 19.15
N ILE A 6 -5.80 -2.91 18.21
CA ILE A 6 -5.01 -1.71 18.49
C ILE A 6 -5.36 -0.58 17.53
N ASP A 7 -5.13 0.65 17.99
CA ASP A 7 -5.13 1.89 17.19
C ASP A 7 -4.15 2.90 17.82
N ILE A 8 -3.65 3.88 17.05
CA ILE A 8 -2.74 4.92 17.52
C ILE A 8 -3.52 6.02 18.26
N VAL A 9 -3.23 6.18 19.56
CA VAL A 9 -3.76 7.29 20.38
C VAL A 9 -2.97 8.57 20.13
N ARG A 10 -1.63 8.48 20.18
CA ARG A 10 -0.70 9.62 20.07
C ARG A 10 0.60 9.20 19.43
N GLY A 11 1.28 10.14 18.79
CA GLY A 11 2.57 9.90 18.14
C GLY A 11 2.39 9.27 16.75
N SER A 12 3.49 8.77 16.18
CA SER A 12 3.46 8.08 14.90
C SER A 12 4.65 7.15 14.81
N VAL A 13 4.49 5.98 14.19
CA VAL A 13 5.60 5.10 13.82
C VAL A 13 6.66 5.81 12.95
N ARG A 14 6.28 6.86 12.21
CA ARG A 14 7.22 7.66 11.39
C ARG A 14 7.98 8.73 12.16
N SER A 15 7.57 9.05 13.40
CA SER A 15 8.19 10.12 14.18
C SER A 15 9.31 9.57 15.06
N GLN A 16 10.53 10.06 14.88
CA GLN A 16 11.67 9.68 15.73
C GLN A 16 11.58 10.26 17.15
N THR A 17 10.86 11.37 17.32
CA THR A 17 10.76 12.12 18.59
C THR A 17 9.53 11.73 19.41
N LYS A 18 8.40 11.41 18.77
CA LYS A 18 7.15 11.00 19.44
C LYS A 18 6.77 9.59 19.04
N ARG A 19 7.30 8.62 19.78
CA ARG A 19 6.97 7.20 19.61
C ARG A 19 5.45 6.98 19.77
N PRO A 20 4.86 6.05 19.02
CA PRO A 20 3.44 5.79 19.07
C PRO A 20 3.03 5.19 20.41
N SER A 21 1.90 5.67 20.91
CA SER A 21 1.13 5.07 22.00
C SER A 21 -0.13 4.48 21.41
N PHE A 22 -0.46 3.26 21.81
CA PHE A 22 -1.55 2.47 21.25
C PHE A 22 -2.69 2.35 22.25
N ALA A 23 -3.93 2.55 21.79
CA ALA A 23 -5.10 2.03 22.47
C ALA A 23 -5.10 0.51 22.26
N LEU A 24 -5.15 -0.27 23.33
CA LEU A 24 -5.24 -1.72 23.27
C LEU A 24 -6.57 -2.16 23.86
N CYS A 25 -7.39 -2.81 23.05
CA CYS A 25 -8.61 -3.51 23.47
C CYS A 25 -8.34 -5.01 23.51
N ARG A 26 -8.71 -5.67 24.61
CA ARG A 26 -8.53 -7.11 24.81
C ARG A 26 -9.88 -7.79 24.88
N ILE A 27 -10.10 -8.73 23.96
CA ILE A 27 -11.30 -9.54 23.88
C ILE A 27 -10.94 -11.01 24.09
N VAL A 28 -11.65 -11.68 25.00
CA VAL A 28 -11.61 -13.14 25.16
C VAL A 28 -13.05 -13.62 25.13
N ASP A 29 -13.33 -14.61 24.27
CA ASP A 29 -14.64 -15.23 24.15
C ASP A 29 -15.78 -14.22 23.93
N ASP A 30 -15.52 -13.24 23.05
CA ASP A 30 -16.41 -12.13 22.67
C ASP A 30 -16.70 -11.07 23.77
N GLU A 31 -16.10 -11.23 24.95
CA GLU A 31 -16.17 -10.25 26.05
C GLU A 31 -14.93 -9.34 26.11
N ILE A 32 -15.16 -8.04 26.34
CA ILE A 32 -14.09 -7.06 26.50
C ILE A 32 -13.59 -7.11 27.95
N ILE A 33 -12.37 -7.59 28.16
CA ILE A 33 -11.78 -7.69 29.49
C ILE A 33 -11.15 -6.38 29.94
N SER A 34 -10.51 -5.66 29.03
CA SER A 34 -9.82 -4.43 29.38
C SER A 34 -9.51 -3.55 28.18
N GLU A 35 -9.44 -2.24 28.44
CA GLU A 35 -9.00 -1.23 27.50
C GLU A 35 -7.93 -0.37 28.17
N THR A 36 -6.73 -0.36 27.57
CA THR A 36 -5.58 0.33 28.17
C THR A 36 -4.73 1.01 27.11
N GLU A 37 -4.09 2.12 27.47
CA GLU A 37 -3.08 2.75 26.62
C GLU A 37 -1.71 2.09 26.86
N VAL A 38 -1.03 1.66 25.80
CA VAL A 38 0.24 0.92 25.88
C VAL A 38 1.26 1.43 24.86
N SER A 39 2.53 1.46 25.25
CA SER A 39 3.64 1.68 24.31
C SER A 39 3.91 0.42 23.50
N LEU A 40 4.59 0.55 22.35
CA LEU A 40 5.01 -0.60 21.52
C LEU A 40 5.74 -1.69 22.33
N PHE A 41 6.63 -1.29 23.24
CA PHE A 41 7.38 -2.23 24.08
C PHE A 41 6.46 -3.01 25.03
N ARG A 42 5.49 -2.32 25.66
CA ARG A 42 4.52 -2.96 26.53
C ARG A 42 3.59 -3.87 25.74
N LEU A 43 3.15 -3.45 24.55
CA LEU A 43 2.35 -4.25 23.64
C LEU A 43 3.06 -5.56 23.28
N LEU A 44 4.32 -5.52 22.81
CA LEU A 44 5.08 -6.73 22.46
C LEU A 44 5.28 -7.66 23.65
N ARG A 45 5.50 -7.11 24.85
CA ARG A 45 5.61 -7.91 26.08
C ARG A 45 4.30 -8.64 26.40
N LEU A 46 3.17 -7.94 26.26
CA LEU A 46 1.83 -8.49 26.50
C LEU A 46 1.47 -9.58 25.47
N LEU A 47 1.76 -9.34 24.19
CA LEU A 47 1.58 -10.33 23.12
C LEU A 47 2.43 -11.57 23.41
N GLY A 48 3.70 -11.39 23.82
CA GLY A 48 4.59 -12.50 24.17
C GLY A 48 4.16 -13.30 25.39
N SER A 49 3.46 -12.70 26.37
CA SER A 49 3.00 -13.41 27.57
C SER A 49 1.64 -14.07 27.42
N GLU A 50 0.71 -13.42 26.71
CA GLU A 50 -0.68 -13.87 26.61
C GLU A 50 -0.98 -14.64 25.32
N GLU A 51 -0.07 -14.58 24.33
CA GLU A 51 -0.10 -15.26 23.03
C GLU A 51 -1.51 -15.27 22.40
N PRO A 52 -2.13 -14.09 22.12
CA PRO A 52 -3.46 -14.04 21.52
C PRO A 52 -3.43 -14.66 20.12
N GLU A 53 -4.58 -15.19 19.67
CA GLU A 53 -4.68 -15.79 18.34
C GLU A 53 -4.65 -14.72 17.25
N ILE A 54 -5.27 -13.55 17.52
CA ILE A 54 -5.37 -12.46 16.55
C ILE A 54 -4.92 -11.14 17.17
N LEU A 55 -4.08 -10.41 16.43
CA LEU A 55 -3.85 -8.97 16.60
C LEU A 55 -4.50 -8.23 15.43
N ALA A 56 -5.58 -7.50 15.69
CA ALA A 56 -6.34 -6.75 14.72
C ALA A 56 -5.85 -5.29 14.64
N VAL A 57 -5.62 -4.82 13.42
CA VAL A 57 -5.23 -3.44 13.09
C VAL A 57 -6.15 -2.89 12.02
N ASP A 58 -6.45 -1.60 12.09
CA ASP A 58 -7.20 -0.91 11.06
C ASP A 58 -6.34 -0.70 9.81
N SER A 59 -5.03 -0.52 10.01
CA SER A 59 -4.07 -0.16 8.98
C SER A 59 -2.69 -0.64 9.38
N LEU A 60 -1.95 -1.23 8.44
CA LEU A 60 -0.57 -1.65 8.70
C LEU A 60 0.37 -0.49 9.02
N GLN A 61 -0.05 0.75 8.70
CA GLN A 61 0.69 1.95 9.07
C GLN A 61 0.62 2.26 10.56
N GLU A 62 -0.27 1.60 11.32
CA GLU A 62 -0.30 1.72 12.78
C GLU A 62 0.93 1.05 13.41
N VAL A 63 1.33 -0.10 12.86
CA VAL A 63 2.39 -0.94 13.42
C VAL A 63 3.76 -0.74 12.77
N ALA A 64 3.80 -0.25 11.52
CA ALA A 64 5.05 -0.11 10.78
C ALA A 64 5.03 1.10 9.83
N ALA A 65 6.14 1.84 9.75
CA ALA A 65 6.27 2.95 8.82
C ALA A 65 6.51 2.49 7.37
N ASP A 66 7.24 1.38 7.22
CA ASP A 66 7.65 0.80 5.93
C ASP A 66 7.59 -0.75 5.95
N THR A 67 7.83 -1.36 4.78
CA THR A 67 7.80 -2.83 4.64
C THR A 67 8.87 -3.52 5.49
N LYS A 68 10.03 -2.90 5.72
CA LYS A 68 11.13 -3.50 6.49
C LYS A 68 10.80 -3.57 7.98
N GLU A 69 10.20 -2.51 8.52
CA GLU A 69 9.67 -2.45 9.88
C GLU A 69 8.53 -3.45 10.04
N LEU A 70 7.65 -3.59 9.04
CA LEU A 70 6.56 -4.57 9.08
C LEU A 70 7.09 -6.01 9.18
N TYR A 71 8.11 -6.38 8.39
CA TYR A 71 8.77 -7.68 8.53
C TYR A 71 9.36 -7.88 9.94
N SER A 72 9.97 -6.84 10.50
CA SER A 72 10.60 -6.91 11.82
C SER A 72 9.54 -7.03 12.93
N PHE A 73 8.42 -6.34 12.79
CA PHE A 73 7.27 -6.42 13.68
C PHE A 73 6.63 -7.81 13.64
N LEU A 74 6.32 -8.33 12.45
CA LEU A 74 5.76 -9.68 12.28
C LEU A 74 6.70 -10.77 12.83
N GLN A 75 8.02 -10.61 12.68
CA GLN A 75 9.00 -11.52 13.27
C GLN A 75 9.04 -11.47 14.80
N SER A 76 8.62 -10.36 15.41
CA SER A 76 8.56 -10.18 16.87
C SER A 76 7.28 -10.71 17.51
N LEU A 77 6.25 -10.99 16.70
CA LEU A 77 5.00 -11.57 17.18
C LEU A 77 5.17 -13.03 17.64
N PRO A 78 4.37 -13.49 18.60
CA PRO A 78 4.31 -14.90 18.95
C PRO A 78 3.93 -15.78 17.75
N PRO A 79 4.46 -17.01 17.64
CA PRO A 79 4.15 -17.91 16.53
C PRO A 79 2.67 -18.23 16.30
N LYS A 80 1.85 -18.13 17.37
CA LYS A 80 0.42 -18.39 17.34
C LYS A 80 -0.42 -17.16 17.00
N THR A 81 0.17 -15.97 17.00
CA THR A 81 -0.55 -14.71 16.82
C THR A 81 -0.50 -14.28 15.36
N ASP A 82 -1.66 -14.24 14.73
CA ASP A 82 -1.83 -13.69 13.39
C ASP A 82 -2.09 -12.18 13.43
N LEU A 83 -1.39 -11.42 12.57
CA LEU A 83 -1.71 -10.02 12.31
C LEU A 83 -2.83 -9.94 11.27
N VAL A 84 -3.93 -9.26 11.61
CA VAL A 84 -5.13 -9.16 10.78
C VAL A 84 -5.43 -7.70 10.49
N CYS A 85 -5.45 -7.34 9.21
CA CYS A 85 -5.85 -6.02 8.74
C CYS A 85 -7.35 -6.04 8.44
N VAL A 86 -8.16 -5.42 9.30
CA VAL A 86 -9.64 -5.52 9.20
C VAL A 86 -10.19 -4.76 7.99
N THR A 87 -9.49 -3.73 7.54
CA THR A 87 -9.84 -2.94 6.34
C THR A 87 -9.49 -3.63 5.02
N GLY A 88 -8.84 -4.81 5.08
CA GLY A 88 -8.33 -5.52 3.91
C GLY A 88 -6.91 -5.09 3.52
N GLY A 89 -6.44 -5.56 2.37
CA GLY A 89 -5.11 -5.22 1.86
C GLY A 89 -4.89 -5.71 0.42
N GLY A 90 -3.82 -5.22 -0.21
CA GLY A 90 -3.64 -5.34 -1.66
C GLY A 90 -4.54 -4.36 -2.42
N ASP A 91 -5.26 -4.87 -3.41
CA ASP A 91 -6.11 -4.07 -4.33
C ASP A 91 -7.50 -3.73 -3.76
N GLN A 92 -7.93 -4.41 -2.69
CA GLN A 92 -9.22 -4.17 -2.05
C GLN A 92 -9.02 -3.59 -0.65
N ARG A 93 -9.39 -2.31 -0.47
CA ARG A 93 -9.37 -1.62 0.83
C ARG A 93 -10.74 -1.01 1.12
N TYR A 94 -11.22 -1.25 2.33
CA TYR A 94 -12.49 -0.72 2.86
C TYR A 94 -12.21 0.14 4.07
N SER A 95 -13.08 1.10 4.38
CA SER A 95 -13.00 1.81 5.66
C SER A 95 -13.43 0.89 6.80
N LEU A 96 -12.87 1.09 8.00
CA LEU A 96 -13.28 0.34 9.20
C LEU A 96 -14.80 0.41 9.43
N ALA A 97 -15.42 1.56 9.14
CA ALA A 97 -16.86 1.73 9.24
C ALA A 97 -17.68 0.92 8.23
N GLN A 98 -17.17 0.71 7.00
CA GLN A 98 -17.82 -0.19 6.04
C GLN A 98 -17.75 -1.64 6.51
N VAL A 99 -16.61 -2.06 7.07
CA VAL A 99 -16.45 -3.43 7.56
C VAL A 99 -17.27 -3.67 8.81
N ALA A 100 -17.23 -2.74 9.78
CA ALA A 100 -18.05 -2.77 10.99
C ALA A 100 -19.55 -2.75 10.69
N GLY A 101 -19.97 -1.96 9.69
CA GLY A 101 -21.36 -1.87 9.25
C GLY A 101 -21.94 -3.23 8.83
N ARG A 102 -21.14 -4.14 8.28
CA ARG A 102 -21.58 -5.50 7.89
C ARG A 102 -21.94 -6.40 9.06
N TYR A 103 -21.42 -6.08 10.24
CA TYR A 103 -21.73 -6.80 11.48
C TYR A 103 -22.65 -5.98 12.39
N ASN A 104 -23.30 -4.94 11.83
CA ASN A 104 -24.15 -4.00 12.54
C ASN A 104 -23.45 -3.28 13.71
N LEU A 105 -22.13 -3.05 13.59
CA LEU A 105 -21.33 -2.37 14.60
C LEU A 105 -21.21 -0.89 14.26
N THR A 106 -21.57 -0.03 15.21
CA THR A 106 -21.38 1.42 15.14
C THR A 106 -20.42 1.88 16.22
N PHE A 107 -19.52 2.78 15.87
CA PHE A 107 -18.52 3.31 16.79
C PHE A 107 -18.20 4.77 16.48
N ASN A 108 -17.56 5.43 17.44
CA ASN A 108 -17.07 6.79 17.28
C ASN A 108 -15.69 6.77 16.62
N ARG A 109 -15.58 7.31 15.40
CA ARG A 109 -14.31 7.34 14.63
C ARG A 109 -13.27 8.33 15.16
N PHE A 110 -13.62 9.11 16.18
CA PHE A 110 -12.71 10.07 16.81
C PHE A 110 -12.14 9.54 18.13
N ASP A 111 -12.54 8.34 18.54
CA ASP A 111 -12.09 7.70 19.76
C ASP A 111 -11.24 6.45 19.42
N PRO A 112 -9.91 6.53 19.60
CA PRO A 112 -9.01 5.42 19.29
C PRO A 112 -9.34 4.11 20.04
N PHE A 113 -9.89 4.19 21.24
CA PHE A 113 -10.33 3.00 21.98
C PHE A 113 -11.54 2.35 21.32
N ALA A 114 -12.46 3.15 20.79
CA ALA A 114 -13.61 2.67 20.05
C ALA A 114 -13.19 2.05 18.70
N GLU A 115 -12.18 2.60 18.03
CA GLU A 115 -11.61 2.02 16.80
C GLU A 115 -10.92 0.68 17.10
N ALA A 116 -10.01 0.64 18.09
CA ALA A 116 -9.33 -0.57 18.53
C ALA A 116 -10.32 -1.69 18.94
N ARG A 117 -11.38 -1.34 19.71
CA ARG A 117 -12.45 -2.27 20.09
C ARG A 117 -13.19 -2.80 18.87
N THR A 118 -13.50 -1.93 17.91
CA THR A 118 -14.24 -2.32 16.70
C THR A 118 -13.38 -3.24 15.84
N SER A 119 -12.10 -2.92 15.65
CA SER A 119 -11.14 -3.78 14.93
C SER A 119 -11.04 -5.16 15.58
N ALA A 120 -10.94 -5.23 16.91
CA ALA A 120 -10.92 -6.51 17.63
C ALA A 120 -12.19 -7.34 17.40
N ARG A 121 -13.38 -6.72 17.54
CA ARG A 121 -14.67 -7.41 17.34
C ARG A 121 -14.86 -7.89 15.92
N VAL A 122 -14.56 -7.05 14.93
CA VAL A 122 -14.68 -7.40 13.51
C VAL A 122 -13.76 -8.58 13.15
N ALA A 123 -12.52 -8.58 13.66
CA ALA A 123 -11.60 -9.69 13.44
C ALA A 123 -12.03 -10.96 14.18
N ALA A 124 -12.65 -10.85 15.36
CA ALA A 124 -13.22 -11.99 16.07
C ALA A 124 -14.39 -12.63 15.28
N LEU A 125 -15.15 -11.82 14.55
CA LEU A 125 -16.23 -12.28 13.67
C LEU A 125 -15.74 -12.81 12.31
N GLY A 126 -14.41 -12.95 12.14
CA GLY A 126 -13.78 -13.52 10.95
C GLY A 126 -13.63 -12.56 9.77
N ALA A 127 -13.79 -11.25 9.97
CA ALA A 127 -13.56 -10.26 8.94
C ALA A 127 -12.13 -9.70 8.92
N GLY A 128 -11.66 -9.41 7.71
CA GLY A 128 -10.33 -8.87 7.45
C GLY A 128 -9.42 -9.87 6.75
N CYS A 129 -8.18 -9.43 6.51
CA CYS A 129 -7.17 -10.25 5.86
C CYS A 129 -5.99 -10.49 6.81
N ARG A 130 -5.58 -11.75 6.94
CA ARG A 130 -4.30 -12.13 7.55
C ARG A 130 -3.14 -11.62 6.70
N VAL A 131 -2.16 -11.04 7.36
CA VAL A 131 -0.96 -10.49 6.72
C VAL A 131 0.13 -11.54 6.74
N VAL A 132 0.33 -12.20 5.60
CA VAL A 132 1.29 -13.29 5.45
C VAL A 132 2.55 -12.74 4.77
N ALA A 133 3.65 -12.71 5.52
CA ALA A 133 4.93 -12.19 5.07
C ALA A 133 6.03 -13.26 5.01
N PHE A 134 5.78 -14.43 5.58
CA PHE A 134 6.75 -15.52 5.67
C PHE A 134 6.18 -16.78 5.03
N ALA A 135 7.06 -17.57 4.42
CA ALA A 135 6.70 -18.89 3.90
C ALA A 135 6.52 -19.89 5.06
N ASP A 136 5.83 -20.98 4.79
CA ASP A 136 5.72 -22.15 5.68
C ASP A 136 7.00 -23.00 5.69
N SER A 137 8.15 -22.32 5.73
CA SER A 137 9.48 -22.90 5.82
C SER A 137 10.30 -22.18 6.89
N CYS A 138 10.85 -22.97 7.80
CA CYS A 138 11.65 -22.52 8.92
C CYS A 138 13.11 -22.96 8.75
N LEU A 139 14.03 -22.02 8.99
CA LEU A 139 15.46 -22.27 9.06
C LEU A 139 15.91 -22.25 10.52
N ILE A 140 16.33 -23.40 11.03
CA ILE A 140 16.92 -23.51 12.38
C ILE A 140 18.43 -23.50 12.23
N THR A 141 19.08 -22.48 12.77
CA THR A 141 20.53 -22.36 12.79
C THR A 141 21.04 -22.55 14.20
N VAL A 142 21.82 -23.61 14.41
CA VAL A 142 22.61 -23.83 15.62
C VAL A 142 24.02 -23.34 15.35
N SER A 143 24.46 -22.29 16.04
CA SER A 143 25.80 -21.75 15.86
C SER A 143 26.50 -21.53 17.19
N ARG A 144 27.83 -21.42 17.14
CA ARG A 144 28.61 -20.88 18.26
C ARG A 144 28.14 -19.47 18.62
N ARG A 145 28.11 -19.14 19.91
CA ARG A 145 27.88 -17.78 20.41
C ARG A 145 29.18 -16.99 20.57
N ARG A 146 30.26 -17.67 20.94
CA ARG A 146 31.58 -17.08 21.18
C ARG A 146 32.51 -17.37 20.02
N SER A 147 33.29 -16.38 19.61
CA SER A 147 34.43 -16.58 18.72
C SER A 147 35.66 -16.96 19.55
N PRO A 148 36.41 -18.00 19.17
CA PRO A 148 37.78 -18.17 19.65
C PRO A 148 38.58 -16.95 19.19
N GLY A 149 39.23 -16.24 20.13
CA GLY A 149 40.11 -15.11 19.81
C GLY A 149 41.38 -15.53 19.07
N LYS A 150 42.34 -14.61 18.87
CA LYS A 150 43.65 -14.90 18.27
C LYS A 150 44.65 -15.37 19.35
N GLY A 151 44.94 -16.67 19.41
CA GLY A 151 46.09 -17.25 20.14
C GLY A 151 45.85 -17.63 21.61
N GLY A 152 46.57 -18.65 22.08
CA GLY A 152 46.63 -19.08 23.49
C GLY A 152 46.85 -20.59 23.67
N TRP A 153 47.58 -20.99 24.73
CA TRP A 153 47.89 -22.41 25.02
C TRP A 153 46.64 -23.28 25.26
N SER A 154 45.52 -22.69 25.67
CA SER A 154 44.24 -23.38 25.94
C SER A 154 43.19 -23.23 24.81
N GLN A 155 43.56 -22.62 23.67
CA GLN A 155 42.62 -22.25 22.60
C GLN A 155 41.99 -23.46 21.89
N ASN A 156 42.76 -24.53 21.64
CA ASN A 156 42.24 -25.74 21.00
C ASN A 156 41.24 -26.49 21.89
N ARG A 157 41.47 -26.50 23.20
CA ARG A 157 40.53 -27.06 24.20
C ARG A 157 39.22 -26.27 24.21
N TYR A 158 39.31 -24.94 24.22
CA TYR A 158 38.13 -24.07 24.22
C TYR A 158 37.32 -24.16 22.93
N THR A 159 38.00 -24.18 21.78
CA THR A 159 37.40 -24.37 20.45
C THR A 159 36.69 -25.73 20.36
N ARG A 160 37.33 -26.80 20.83
CA ARG A 160 36.74 -28.15 20.87
C ARG A 160 35.52 -28.20 21.77
N LYS A 161 35.54 -27.56 22.94
CA LYS A 161 34.37 -27.45 23.83
C LYS A 161 33.18 -26.79 23.12
N ILE A 162 33.40 -25.64 22.47
CA ILE A 162 32.34 -24.90 21.77
C ILE A 162 31.78 -25.72 20.60
N HIS A 163 32.65 -26.25 19.73
CA HIS A 163 32.21 -27.03 18.57
C HIS A 163 31.53 -28.34 18.97
N GLY A 164 31.98 -28.96 20.06
CA GLY A 164 31.33 -30.12 20.67
C GLY A 164 29.93 -29.77 21.18
N ALA A 165 29.77 -28.63 21.85
CA ALA A 165 28.47 -28.15 22.31
C ALA A 165 27.50 -27.87 21.15
N VAL A 166 27.97 -27.26 20.05
CA VAL A 166 27.16 -27.04 18.84
C VAL A 166 26.69 -28.36 18.24
N ARG A 167 27.58 -29.37 18.17
CA ARG A 167 27.22 -30.72 17.68
C ARG A 167 26.19 -31.39 18.59
N ALA A 168 26.38 -31.34 19.90
CA ALA A 168 25.45 -31.90 20.87
C ALA A 168 24.06 -31.26 20.76
N ARG A 169 24.01 -29.92 20.72
CA ARG A 169 22.74 -29.19 20.56
C ARG A 169 22.07 -29.44 19.21
N GLY A 170 22.86 -29.61 18.15
CA GLY A 170 22.36 -30.01 16.84
C GLY A 170 21.64 -31.35 16.89
N ARG A 171 22.22 -32.37 17.54
CA ARG A 171 21.57 -33.68 17.72
C ARG A 171 20.31 -33.63 18.57
N GLU A 172 20.30 -32.80 19.61
CA GLU A 172 19.11 -32.61 20.44
C GLU A 172 17.95 -32.03 19.63
N ILE A 173 18.22 -31.00 18.81
CA ILE A 173 17.23 -30.44 17.89
C ILE A 173 16.76 -31.46 16.85
N GLU A 174 17.67 -32.27 16.33
CA GLU A 174 17.35 -33.34 15.40
C GLU A 174 16.37 -34.35 16.00
N MET A 175 16.59 -34.79 17.24
CA MET A 175 15.66 -35.67 17.95
C MET A 175 14.28 -35.01 18.12
N ILE A 176 14.24 -33.75 18.56
CA ILE A 176 12.97 -33.02 18.73
C ILE A 176 12.18 -32.95 17.42
N LEU A 177 12.84 -32.74 16.28
CA LEU A 177 12.19 -32.68 14.98
C LEU A 177 11.65 -34.05 14.54
N VAL A 178 12.43 -35.12 14.75
CA VAL A 178 12.02 -36.50 14.45
C VAL A 178 10.84 -36.92 15.32
N ASP A 179 10.90 -36.66 16.63
CA ASP A 179 9.85 -36.98 17.59
C ASP A 179 8.54 -36.24 17.27
N SER A 180 8.64 -35.06 16.66
CA SER A 180 7.49 -34.25 16.23
C SER A 180 6.98 -34.61 14.83
N GLY A 181 7.61 -35.58 14.14
CA GLY A 181 7.22 -36.01 12.79
C GLY A 181 7.44 -34.96 11.70
N LEU A 182 8.30 -33.96 11.92
CA LEU A 182 8.53 -32.87 10.97
C LEU A 182 9.62 -33.24 9.96
N GLN A 183 9.34 -33.07 8.66
CA GLN A 183 10.34 -33.26 7.61
C GLN A 183 11.38 -32.14 7.62
N TYR A 184 12.66 -32.51 7.57
CA TYR A 184 13.75 -31.56 7.56
C TYR A 184 14.94 -32.01 6.67
N ASP A 185 15.63 -31.02 6.08
CA ASP A 185 16.95 -31.20 5.49
C ASP A 185 18.02 -30.62 6.41
N LYS A 186 19.11 -31.35 6.61
CA LYS A 186 20.18 -30.99 7.55
C LYS A 186 21.50 -30.71 6.84
N LYS A 187 22.13 -29.59 7.17
CA LYS A 187 23.46 -29.20 6.69
C LYS A 187 24.41 -28.93 7.86
N GLU A 188 25.43 -29.77 8.00
CA GLU A 188 26.46 -29.63 9.03
C GLU A 188 27.74 -28.97 8.49
N PHE A 189 28.29 -28.02 9.24
CA PHE A 189 29.58 -27.39 8.96
C PHE A 189 30.60 -27.89 9.98
N ARG A 190 31.39 -28.90 9.59
CA ARG A 190 32.39 -29.52 10.47
C ARG A 190 33.54 -28.55 10.78
N ALA A 191 34.08 -28.63 11.98
CA ALA A 191 35.23 -27.85 12.45
C ALA A 191 36.05 -28.67 13.46
N TYR A 192 37.16 -28.10 13.95
CA TYR A 192 38.04 -28.80 14.88
C TYR A 192 37.30 -29.28 16.13
N GLY A 193 37.16 -30.60 16.29
CA GLY A 193 36.54 -31.24 17.44
C GLY A 193 35.00 -31.21 17.51
N GLY A 194 34.31 -30.82 16.44
CA GLY A 194 32.84 -30.78 16.42
C GLY A 194 32.27 -30.05 15.20
N ASN A 195 31.15 -29.35 15.37
CA ASN A 195 30.53 -28.56 14.30
C ASN A 195 30.66 -27.06 14.62
N SER A 196 30.99 -26.24 13.62
CA SER A 196 30.97 -24.77 13.77
C SER A 196 29.54 -24.22 13.69
N ARG A 197 28.72 -24.84 12.83
CA ARG A 197 27.31 -24.51 12.60
C ARG A 197 26.56 -25.75 12.13
N VAL A 198 25.30 -25.88 12.52
CA VAL A 198 24.35 -26.85 11.96
C VAL A 198 23.12 -26.06 11.52
N ILE A 199 22.63 -26.33 10.31
CA ILE A 199 21.41 -25.72 9.77
C ILE A 199 20.41 -26.83 9.49
N PHE A 200 19.15 -26.61 9.88
CA PHE A 200 18.01 -27.42 9.49
C PHE A 200 17.04 -26.57 8.67
N TYR A 201 16.63 -27.08 7.52
CA TYR A 201 15.55 -26.54 6.70
C TYR A 201 14.31 -27.39 6.99
N VAL A 202 13.30 -26.79 7.61
CA VAL A 202 12.09 -27.50 8.04
C VAL A 202 10.91 -26.94 7.25
N ASN A 203 10.19 -27.79 6.53
CA ASN A 203 9.00 -27.41 5.77
C ASN A 203 7.77 -27.43 6.68
N ALA A 204 7.75 -26.51 7.65
CA ALA A 204 6.65 -26.36 8.59
C ALA A 204 6.48 -24.89 8.99
N PRO A 205 5.23 -24.47 9.30
CA PRO A 205 4.98 -23.14 9.84
C PRO A 205 5.60 -23.00 11.23
N ARG A 206 5.92 -21.76 11.61
CA ARG A 206 6.59 -21.46 12.87
C ARG A 206 5.76 -21.86 14.10
N SER A 207 4.44 -21.89 14.01
CA SER A 207 3.50 -22.30 15.06
C SER A 207 3.59 -23.80 15.38
N ALA A 208 3.84 -24.64 14.38
CA ALA A 208 4.00 -26.08 14.54
C ALA A 208 5.39 -26.48 15.05
N LEU A 209 6.36 -25.55 15.03
CA LEU A 209 7.74 -25.83 15.41
C LEU A 209 7.93 -25.73 16.93
N PRO A 210 8.24 -26.84 17.64
CA PRO A 210 8.38 -26.85 19.11
C PRO A 210 9.66 -26.16 19.61
N ILE A 211 10.54 -25.76 18.70
CA ILE A 211 11.84 -25.16 19.01
C ILE A 211 11.71 -23.64 19.13
N ARG A 212 12.17 -23.09 20.25
CA ARG A 212 12.24 -21.65 20.49
C ARG A 212 13.66 -21.12 20.25
N ASN A 213 13.76 -19.81 20.01
CA ASN A 213 15.05 -19.13 20.01
C ASN A 213 15.70 -19.29 21.38
N HIS A 214 16.93 -19.79 21.41
CA HIS A 214 17.64 -20.07 22.65
C HIS A 214 19.05 -19.52 22.60
N ARG A 215 19.47 -18.82 23.64
CA ARG A 215 20.85 -18.30 23.78
C ARG A 215 21.47 -18.91 25.02
N GLY A 216 22.30 -19.93 24.82
CA GLY A 216 23.08 -20.55 25.87
C GLY A 216 24.41 -19.85 26.11
N THR A 217 25.25 -20.47 26.93
CA THR A 217 26.59 -19.96 27.27
C THR A 217 27.55 -20.01 26.06
N ASP A 218 27.57 -21.16 25.37
CA ASP A 218 28.51 -21.45 24.27
C ASP A 218 27.81 -21.54 22.89
N VAL A 219 26.51 -21.87 22.86
CA VAL A 219 25.71 -22.13 21.66
C VAL A 219 24.52 -21.18 21.61
N GLN A 220 24.12 -20.79 20.41
CA GLN A 220 22.85 -20.13 20.13
C GLN A 220 22.06 -20.91 19.09
N VAL A 221 20.75 -20.92 19.28
CA VAL A 221 19.77 -21.49 18.36
C VAL A 221 18.89 -20.35 17.88
N THR A 222 18.91 -20.11 16.57
CA THR A 222 18.10 -19.10 15.91
C THR A 222 17.17 -19.79 14.93
N VAL A 223 15.87 -19.56 15.11
CA VAL A 223 14.80 -19.98 14.19
C VAL A 223 14.38 -18.75 13.40
N THR A 224 14.55 -18.79 12.08
CA THR A 224 14.12 -17.73 11.15
C THR A 224 13.20 -18.31 10.10
N GLN A 225 12.12 -17.62 9.75
CA GLN A 225 11.31 -18.00 8.59
C GLN A 225 11.84 -17.31 7.33
N GLN A 226 11.67 -17.97 6.19
CA GLN A 226 11.99 -17.37 4.91
C GLN A 226 10.97 -16.26 4.59
N ARG A 227 11.46 -15.08 4.23
CA ARG A 227 10.62 -13.95 3.81
C ARG A 227 10.06 -14.23 2.42
N LEU A 228 8.78 -13.91 2.23
CA LEU A 228 8.19 -13.87 0.90
C LEU A 228 8.69 -12.62 0.15
N ASP A 229 8.71 -12.68 -1.18
CA ASP A 229 9.09 -11.53 -2.01
C ASP A 229 8.08 -10.38 -1.87
N ARG A 230 6.80 -10.73 -1.66
CA ARG A 230 5.70 -9.80 -1.45
C ARG A 230 4.82 -10.26 -0.30
N ILE A 231 4.36 -9.32 0.50
CA ILE A 231 3.39 -9.56 1.57
C ILE A 231 2.04 -9.90 0.91
N GLN A 232 1.46 -11.01 1.33
CA GLN A 232 0.17 -11.50 0.85
C GLN A 232 -0.93 -11.17 1.88
N PHE A 233 -2.12 -10.86 1.38
CA PHE A 233 -3.29 -10.60 2.18
C PHE A 233 -4.29 -11.73 1.95
N VAL A 234 -4.43 -12.61 2.93
CA VAL A 234 -5.30 -13.79 2.83
C VAL A 234 -6.56 -13.54 3.67
N PRO A 235 -7.77 -13.53 3.08
CA PRO A 235 -9.01 -13.36 3.84
C PRO A 235 -9.14 -14.39 4.97
N GLN A 236 -9.58 -13.97 6.15
CA GLN A 236 -9.77 -14.87 7.30
C GLN A 236 -10.85 -15.93 7.02
N THR A 237 -12.01 -15.51 6.54
CA THR A 237 -13.05 -16.42 6.05
C THR A 237 -13.04 -16.50 4.53
N GLN A 238 -13.07 -17.73 4.00
CA GLN A 238 -13.27 -17.98 2.56
C GLN A 238 -14.73 -17.76 2.12
N LYS A 239 -15.64 -17.31 2.99
CA LYS A 239 -17.05 -17.12 2.65
C LYS A 239 -17.16 -16.03 1.58
N PRO A 240 -17.56 -16.36 0.33
CA PRO A 240 -17.69 -15.39 -0.73
C PRO A 240 -18.81 -14.39 -0.41
N ARG A 241 -18.58 -13.11 -0.70
CA ARG A 241 -19.53 -12.03 -0.46
C ARG A 241 -20.84 -12.23 -1.23
N TYR A 242 -21.98 -11.86 -0.65
CA TYR A 242 -23.23 -11.87 -1.39
C TYR A 242 -23.30 -10.71 -2.39
N LEU A 243 -23.74 -11.00 -3.62
CA LEU A 243 -23.81 -10.04 -4.72
C LEU A 243 -25.22 -9.88 -5.27
N ILE A 244 -25.54 -8.66 -5.71
CA ILE A 244 -26.67 -8.35 -6.57
C ILE A 244 -26.12 -8.22 -7.99
N VAL A 245 -26.57 -9.08 -8.89
CA VAL A 245 -26.02 -9.20 -10.24
C VAL A 245 -27.05 -8.72 -11.25
N GLY A 246 -26.72 -7.70 -12.03
CA GLY A 246 -27.49 -7.28 -13.18
C GLY A 246 -26.92 -7.88 -14.45
N ILE A 247 -27.76 -8.46 -15.29
CA ILE A 247 -27.35 -9.09 -16.55
C ILE A 247 -28.14 -8.50 -17.69
N ASP A 248 -27.45 -7.95 -18.68
CA ASP A 248 -28.01 -7.58 -19.97
C ASP A 248 -27.65 -8.65 -21.02
N PRO A 249 -28.62 -9.42 -21.53
CA PRO A 249 -28.37 -10.48 -22.50
C PRO A 249 -28.47 -9.99 -23.95
N GLY A 250 -27.58 -10.49 -24.81
CA GLY A 250 -27.59 -10.18 -26.25
C GLY A 250 -26.37 -10.74 -26.98
N THR A 251 -26.03 -10.13 -28.13
CA THR A 251 -24.75 -10.41 -28.82
C THR A 251 -23.54 -9.92 -28.03
N THR A 252 -23.74 -8.94 -27.15
CA THR A 252 -22.79 -8.51 -26.14
C THR A 252 -23.45 -8.71 -24.79
N MET A 253 -22.93 -9.64 -23.99
CA MET A 253 -23.43 -9.88 -22.64
C MET A 253 -22.69 -8.96 -21.68
N ALA A 254 -23.44 -8.18 -20.89
CA ALA A 254 -22.88 -7.34 -19.85
C ALA A 254 -23.31 -7.82 -18.46
N ILE A 255 -22.39 -7.74 -17.52
CA ILE A 255 -22.56 -8.18 -16.13
C ILE A 255 -22.14 -7.03 -15.22
N ALA A 256 -23.07 -6.61 -14.37
CA ALA A 256 -22.83 -5.66 -13.29
C ALA A 256 -22.96 -6.37 -11.94
N LEU A 257 -21.94 -6.25 -11.10
CA LEU A 257 -21.88 -6.86 -9.77
C LEU A 257 -21.92 -5.76 -8.70
N LEU A 258 -22.98 -5.72 -7.90
CA LEU A 258 -23.10 -4.85 -6.74
C LEU A 258 -23.00 -5.66 -5.45
N ASP A 259 -22.51 -5.05 -4.38
CA ASP A 259 -22.68 -5.61 -3.03
C ASP A 259 -24.10 -5.34 -2.49
N LEU A 260 -24.43 -5.90 -1.31
CA LEU A 260 -25.75 -5.71 -0.70
C LEU A 260 -26.01 -4.27 -0.22
N ASP A 261 -24.97 -3.44 -0.12
CA ASP A 261 -25.07 -2.03 0.24
C ASP A 261 -25.21 -1.11 -0.99
N GLY A 262 -25.07 -1.67 -2.20
CA GLY A 262 -25.30 -1.01 -3.49
C GLY A 262 -24.04 -0.45 -4.14
N GLU A 263 -22.85 -0.77 -3.63
CA GLU A 263 -21.58 -0.33 -4.20
C GLU A 263 -21.17 -1.24 -5.38
N LEU A 264 -20.63 -0.62 -6.44
CA LEU A 264 -20.18 -1.35 -7.63
C LEU A 264 -18.89 -2.11 -7.33
N VAL A 265 -18.96 -3.45 -7.41
CA VAL A 265 -17.81 -4.36 -7.25
C VAL A 265 -17.11 -4.55 -8.59
N HIS A 266 -17.86 -4.78 -9.66
CA HIS A 266 -17.31 -5.04 -10.98
C HIS A 266 -18.35 -4.76 -12.08
N LEU A 267 -17.88 -4.28 -13.23
CA LEU A 267 -18.67 -4.05 -14.43
C LEU A 267 -17.86 -4.53 -15.63
N SER A 268 -18.44 -5.42 -16.44
CA SER A 268 -17.79 -5.91 -17.65
C SER A 268 -18.80 -6.24 -18.74
N SER A 269 -18.32 -6.26 -19.97
CA SER A 269 -19.07 -6.71 -21.15
C SER A 269 -18.19 -7.52 -22.09
N SER A 270 -18.75 -8.54 -22.72
CA SER A 270 -18.04 -9.35 -23.71
C SER A 270 -18.99 -9.89 -24.78
N ARG A 271 -18.50 -9.89 -26.03
CA ARG A 271 -19.21 -10.38 -27.23
C ARG A 271 -19.24 -11.91 -27.35
N VAL A 272 -18.33 -12.61 -26.67
CA VAL A 272 -18.20 -14.08 -26.71
C VAL A 272 -18.13 -14.58 -25.28
N THR A 273 -19.26 -14.50 -24.57
CA THR A 273 -19.37 -15.03 -23.20
C THR A 273 -20.23 -16.27 -23.25
N SER A 274 -19.65 -17.44 -23.03
CA SER A 274 -20.46 -18.64 -22.77
C SER A 274 -21.15 -18.49 -21.41
N ILE A 275 -22.26 -19.21 -21.18
CA ILE A 275 -22.93 -19.22 -19.88
C ILE A 275 -21.95 -19.65 -18.76
N SER A 276 -21.03 -20.58 -19.07
CA SER A 276 -19.99 -21.03 -18.14
C SER A 276 -19.00 -19.92 -17.78
N ASP A 277 -18.58 -19.11 -18.76
CA ASP A 277 -17.66 -18.00 -18.52
C ASP A 277 -18.33 -16.90 -17.67
N ALA A 278 -19.61 -16.63 -17.90
CA ALA A 278 -20.39 -15.72 -17.07
C ALA A 278 -20.48 -16.22 -15.62
N ILE A 279 -20.72 -17.51 -15.42
CA ILE A 279 -20.74 -18.14 -14.08
C ILE A 279 -19.37 -18.04 -13.41
N ALA A 280 -18.29 -18.36 -14.12
CA ALA A 280 -16.92 -18.27 -13.59
C ALA A 280 -16.56 -16.83 -13.21
N ASN A 281 -16.91 -15.86 -14.06
CA ASN A 281 -16.69 -14.44 -13.81
C ASN A 281 -17.43 -13.99 -12.55
N ILE A 282 -18.73 -14.28 -12.42
CA ILE A 282 -19.51 -13.92 -11.22
C ILE A 282 -18.92 -14.57 -9.95
N THR A 283 -18.54 -15.86 -10.03
CA THR A 283 -18.03 -16.63 -8.88
C THR A 283 -16.68 -16.11 -8.39
N ALA A 284 -15.85 -15.55 -9.27
CA ALA A 284 -14.55 -14.97 -8.91
C ALA A 284 -14.68 -13.77 -7.96
N TYR A 285 -15.79 -13.03 -8.02
CA TYR A 285 -16.03 -11.85 -7.18
C TYR A 285 -16.91 -12.13 -5.96
N GLY A 286 -17.73 -13.18 -5.99
CA GLY A 286 -18.58 -13.53 -4.85
C GLY A 286 -19.70 -14.51 -5.18
N ARG A 287 -20.64 -14.63 -4.24
CA ARG A 287 -21.82 -15.48 -4.32
C ARG A 287 -23.04 -14.65 -4.74
N PRO A 288 -23.59 -14.83 -5.94
CA PRO A 288 -24.77 -14.09 -6.37
C PRO A 288 -25.99 -14.52 -5.54
N LEU A 289 -26.61 -13.53 -4.89
CA LEU A 289 -27.84 -13.69 -4.12
C LEU A 289 -29.07 -13.35 -4.96
N ILE A 290 -28.98 -12.26 -5.71
CA ILE A 290 -30.06 -11.72 -6.53
C ILE A 290 -29.55 -11.60 -7.95
N ILE A 291 -30.31 -12.10 -8.93
CA ILE A 291 -30.04 -11.88 -10.35
C ILE A 291 -31.19 -11.07 -10.95
N ALA A 292 -30.82 -9.92 -11.51
CA ALA A 292 -31.72 -8.91 -12.04
C ALA A 292 -31.59 -8.78 -13.55
N SER A 293 -32.72 -8.51 -14.22
CA SER A 293 -32.80 -8.15 -15.63
C SER A 293 -33.58 -6.84 -15.77
N ASP A 294 -33.33 -6.10 -16.85
CA ASP A 294 -34.00 -4.84 -17.16
C ASP A 294 -35.37 -5.00 -17.82
N LYS A 295 -35.71 -6.24 -18.22
CA LYS A 295 -36.97 -6.62 -18.87
C LYS A 295 -37.99 -7.17 -17.88
N LYS A 296 -39.27 -6.98 -18.19
CA LYS A 296 -40.42 -7.50 -17.44
C LYS A 296 -40.42 -9.02 -17.34
N GLU A 297 -39.98 -9.70 -18.41
CA GLU A 297 -39.77 -11.14 -18.42
C GLU A 297 -38.28 -11.46 -18.46
N MET A 298 -37.84 -12.34 -17.56
CA MET A 298 -36.43 -12.70 -17.46
C MET A 298 -36.00 -13.50 -18.69
N PRO A 299 -35.00 -13.04 -19.47
CA PRO A 299 -34.56 -13.76 -20.66
C PRO A 299 -33.96 -15.13 -20.31
N GLY A 300 -34.16 -16.13 -21.17
CA GLY A 300 -33.77 -17.52 -20.88
C GLY A 300 -32.28 -17.72 -20.53
N THR A 301 -31.37 -16.92 -21.10
CA THR A 301 -29.95 -16.93 -20.74
C THR A 301 -29.72 -16.49 -19.29
N VAL A 302 -30.40 -15.42 -18.87
CA VAL A 302 -30.34 -14.90 -17.49
C VAL A 302 -30.96 -15.90 -16.52
N GLU A 303 -32.05 -16.55 -16.92
CA GLU A 303 -32.70 -17.56 -16.09
C GLU A 303 -31.81 -18.79 -15.86
N LYS A 304 -31.09 -19.26 -16.88
CA LYS A 304 -30.12 -20.37 -16.75
C LYS A 304 -29.00 -20.02 -15.76
N ILE A 305 -28.46 -18.80 -15.83
CA ILE A 305 -27.45 -18.32 -14.88
C ILE A 305 -28.04 -18.25 -13.47
N ARG A 306 -29.25 -17.70 -13.32
CA ARG A 306 -29.96 -17.63 -12.03
C ARG A 306 -30.13 -18.99 -11.38
N ARG A 307 -30.60 -19.99 -12.15
CA ARG A 307 -30.81 -21.36 -11.66
C ARG A 307 -29.51 -22.01 -11.20
N SER A 308 -28.41 -21.77 -11.92
CA SER A 308 -27.09 -22.31 -11.57
C SER A 308 -26.60 -21.87 -10.18
N PHE A 309 -27.00 -20.67 -9.75
CA PHE A 309 -26.62 -20.12 -8.45
C PHE A 309 -27.67 -20.26 -7.34
N ASN A 310 -28.86 -20.79 -7.67
CA ASN A 310 -30.04 -20.74 -6.81
C ASN A 310 -30.32 -19.30 -6.27
N ALA A 311 -30.17 -18.31 -7.16
CA ALA A 311 -30.33 -16.90 -6.83
C ALA A 311 -31.80 -16.46 -6.95
N VAL A 312 -32.20 -15.45 -6.18
CA VAL A 312 -33.55 -14.89 -6.24
C VAL A 312 -33.69 -14.04 -7.50
N PRO A 313 -34.71 -14.29 -8.35
CA PRO A 313 -34.95 -13.46 -9.53
C PRO A 313 -35.45 -12.09 -9.11
N PHE A 314 -34.96 -11.04 -9.77
CA PHE A 314 -35.55 -9.72 -9.72
C PHE A 314 -35.89 -9.25 -11.14
N ILE A 315 -37.15 -8.86 -11.32
CA ILE A 315 -37.69 -8.30 -12.57
C ILE A 315 -38.48 -7.04 -12.24
N PRO A 316 -38.32 -5.95 -13.02
CA PRO A 316 -39.13 -4.76 -12.87
C PRO A 316 -40.59 -5.02 -13.32
N LYS A 317 -41.52 -4.17 -12.86
CA LYS A 317 -42.95 -4.30 -13.21
C LYS A 317 -43.22 -4.08 -14.71
N ASN A 318 -42.44 -3.19 -15.32
CA ASN A 318 -42.40 -2.87 -16.74
C ASN A 318 -40.93 -2.79 -17.17
N ASP A 319 -40.67 -2.91 -18.47
CA ASP A 319 -39.33 -2.71 -19.02
C ASP A 319 -38.78 -1.34 -18.61
N LEU A 320 -37.51 -1.31 -18.20
CA LEU A 320 -36.86 -0.07 -17.77
C LEU A 320 -36.73 0.92 -18.93
N ALA A 321 -37.30 2.11 -18.75
CA ALA A 321 -37.22 3.16 -19.76
C ALA A 321 -35.78 3.69 -19.87
N VAL A 322 -35.35 4.02 -21.10
CA VAL A 322 -34.00 4.52 -21.37
C VAL A 322 -33.59 5.71 -20.49
N PRO A 323 -34.45 6.73 -20.24
CA PRO A 323 -34.10 7.85 -19.35
C PRO A 323 -33.80 7.42 -17.90
N GLU A 324 -34.57 6.45 -17.38
CA GLU A 324 -34.39 5.92 -16.03
C GLU A 324 -33.04 5.19 -15.90
N LYS A 325 -32.63 4.46 -16.96
CA LYS A 325 -31.30 3.80 -17.02
C LYS A 325 -30.16 4.82 -16.94
N TYR A 326 -30.28 5.96 -17.63
CA TYR A 326 -29.30 7.05 -17.57
C TYR A 326 -29.24 7.70 -16.17
N GLU A 327 -30.39 7.95 -15.54
CA GLU A 327 -30.43 8.50 -14.18
C GLU A 327 -29.78 7.57 -13.16
N LEU A 328 -30.02 6.26 -13.27
CA LEU A 328 -29.46 5.26 -12.38
C LEU A 328 -27.95 5.12 -12.54
N ALA A 329 -27.45 5.15 -13.78
CA ALA A 329 -26.03 5.07 -14.10
C ALA A 329 -25.26 6.39 -13.90
N ASN A 330 -25.93 7.45 -13.45
CA ASN A 330 -25.32 8.76 -13.26
C ASN A 330 -24.26 8.71 -12.15
N GLY A 331 -22.99 8.90 -12.53
CA GLY A 331 -21.84 8.88 -11.61
C GLY A 331 -20.89 7.69 -11.78
N ILE A 332 -21.14 6.78 -12.73
CA ILE A 332 -20.27 5.63 -13.02
C ILE A 332 -19.78 5.71 -14.47
N ARG A 333 -18.52 5.30 -14.68
CA ARG A 333 -17.97 5.13 -16.03
C ARG A 333 -18.35 3.76 -16.59
N TYR A 334 -19.02 3.75 -17.72
CA TYR A 334 -19.34 2.56 -18.51
C TYR A 334 -18.83 2.76 -19.95
N ASN A 335 -18.51 1.67 -20.64
CA ASN A 335 -17.92 1.72 -21.98
C ASN A 335 -18.96 1.57 -23.10
N ASN A 336 -20.11 0.96 -22.80
CA ASN A 336 -21.18 0.72 -23.77
C ASN A 336 -22.57 0.75 -23.11
N ASP A 337 -23.60 0.77 -23.95
CA ASP A 337 -24.99 0.79 -23.52
C ASP A 337 -25.39 -0.48 -22.74
N HIS A 338 -24.77 -1.63 -23.03
CA HIS A 338 -25.05 -2.88 -22.33
C HIS A 338 -24.58 -2.86 -20.87
N GLU A 339 -23.40 -2.30 -20.60
CA GLU A 339 -22.88 -2.10 -19.24
C GLU A 339 -23.79 -1.17 -18.43
N ARG A 340 -24.29 -0.09 -19.06
CA ARG A 340 -25.28 0.81 -18.44
C ARG A 340 -26.55 0.04 -18.07
N ASP A 341 -27.07 -0.76 -18.99
CA ASP A 341 -28.34 -1.46 -18.82
C ASP A 341 -28.23 -2.57 -17.76
N ALA A 342 -27.14 -3.33 -17.76
CA ALA A 342 -26.83 -4.31 -16.71
C ALA A 342 -26.69 -3.64 -15.32
N TYR A 343 -25.99 -2.50 -15.25
CA TYR A 343 -25.87 -1.75 -14.00
C TYR A 343 -27.23 -1.21 -13.51
N ALA A 344 -28.05 -0.66 -14.41
CA ALA A 344 -29.37 -0.16 -14.07
C ALA A 344 -30.26 -1.28 -13.51
N ALA A 345 -30.25 -2.47 -14.11
CA ALA A 345 -30.98 -3.63 -13.60
C ALA A 345 -30.58 -4.00 -12.16
N ALA A 346 -29.27 -4.04 -11.88
CA ALA A 346 -28.76 -4.30 -10.53
C ALA A 346 -29.16 -3.21 -9.53
N MET A 347 -29.11 -1.94 -9.93
CA MET A 347 -29.43 -0.81 -9.05
C MET A 347 -30.91 -0.71 -8.70
N VAL A 348 -31.80 -1.07 -9.63
CA VAL A 348 -33.25 -1.16 -9.38
C VAL A 348 -33.54 -2.28 -8.38
N ALA A 349 -32.87 -3.43 -8.52
CA ALA A 349 -32.95 -4.51 -7.55
C ALA A 349 -32.52 -4.04 -6.16
N TYR A 350 -31.37 -3.36 -6.06
CA TYR A 350 -30.90 -2.78 -4.81
C TYR A 350 -31.93 -1.81 -4.19
N ARG A 351 -32.48 -0.86 -4.97
CA ARG A 351 -33.50 0.10 -4.48
C ARG A 351 -34.73 -0.59 -3.91
N HIS A 352 -35.18 -1.69 -4.52
CA HIS A 352 -36.31 -2.47 -4.02
C HIS A 352 -36.02 -3.12 -2.65
N TYR A 353 -34.82 -3.66 -2.46
CA TYR A 353 -34.45 -4.33 -1.20
C TYR A 353 -33.89 -3.37 -0.13
N LYS A 354 -33.48 -2.16 -0.49
CA LYS A 354 -32.90 -1.15 0.42
C LYS A 354 -33.73 -0.92 1.68
N ASN A 355 -35.04 -0.73 1.53
CA ASN A 355 -35.93 -0.50 2.68
C ASN A 355 -36.07 -1.74 3.57
N LYS A 356 -36.09 -2.94 2.97
CA LYS A 356 -36.12 -4.21 3.71
C LYS A 356 -34.82 -4.39 4.49
N PHE A 357 -33.67 -4.20 3.85
CA PHE A 357 -32.36 -4.29 4.49
C PHE A 357 -32.16 -3.26 5.61
N ALA A 358 -32.65 -2.03 5.44
CA ALA A 358 -32.61 -0.99 6.46
C ALA A 358 -33.55 -1.25 7.66
N SER A 359 -34.66 -1.96 7.43
CA SER A 359 -35.55 -2.42 8.51
C SER A 359 -34.93 -3.59 9.28
N LEU A 360 -34.26 -4.51 8.58
CA LEU A 360 -33.56 -5.64 9.16
C LEU A 360 -32.39 -5.18 10.04
N SER A 361 -31.56 -4.24 9.58
CA SER A 361 -30.42 -3.75 10.38
C SER A 361 -30.84 -3.11 11.72
N LYS A 362 -32.08 -2.61 11.84
CA LYS A 362 -32.61 -2.10 13.12
C LYS A 362 -33.05 -3.19 14.09
N ARG A 363 -33.39 -4.38 13.59
CA ARG A 363 -33.94 -5.50 14.36
C ARG A 363 -32.89 -6.56 14.72
N VAL A 364 -31.76 -6.57 14.02
CA VAL A 364 -30.68 -7.54 14.24
C VAL A 364 -29.74 -7.05 15.35
N PRO A 365 -29.41 -7.89 16.35
CA PRO A 365 -28.42 -7.55 17.38
C PRO A 365 -27.02 -7.25 16.79
N PRO A 366 -26.22 -6.40 17.43
CA PRO A 366 -24.83 -6.17 17.04
C PRO A 366 -24.00 -7.45 17.21
N GLY A 367 -23.09 -7.73 16.27
CA GLY A 367 -22.22 -8.91 16.29
C GLY A 367 -22.66 -10.03 15.35
N VAL A 368 -23.83 -9.93 14.73
CA VAL A 368 -24.26 -10.91 13.71
C VAL A 368 -23.94 -10.42 12.31
N ALA A 369 -23.44 -11.31 11.45
CA ALA A 369 -23.16 -11.01 10.05
C ALA A 369 -24.47 -10.66 9.30
N LEU A 370 -24.69 -9.36 9.04
CA LEU A 370 -25.91 -8.85 8.40
C LEU A 370 -26.11 -9.46 7.01
N ASP A 371 -25.01 -9.67 6.28
CA ASP A 371 -25.07 -10.21 4.92
C ASP A 371 -25.67 -11.62 4.87
N GLU A 372 -25.42 -12.45 5.90
CA GLU A 372 -26.02 -13.78 6.00
C GLU A 372 -27.51 -13.71 6.32
N ILE A 373 -27.91 -12.85 7.25
CA ILE A 373 -29.33 -12.66 7.60
C ILE A 373 -30.09 -12.08 6.41
N ARG A 374 -29.53 -11.05 5.75
CA ARG A 374 -30.11 -10.45 4.53
C ARG A 374 -30.30 -11.52 3.45
N ALA A 375 -29.31 -12.38 3.24
CA ALA A 375 -29.41 -13.48 2.29
C ALA A 375 -30.54 -14.48 2.63
N ARG A 376 -30.69 -14.86 3.90
CA ARG A 376 -31.75 -15.78 4.35
C ARG A 376 -33.14 -15.17 4.21
N VAL A 377 -33.30 -13.90 4.55
CA VAL A 377 -34.58 -13.19 4.41
C VAL A 377 -34.96 -13.01 2.95
N VAL A 378 -33.99 -12.70 2.08
CA VAL A 378 -34.24 -12.59 0.62
C VAL A 378 -34.66 -13.93 0.03
N ARG A 379 -34.14 -15.06 0.56
CA ARG A 379 -34.57 -16.42 0.20
C ARG A 379 -35.92 -16.86 0.79
N GLY A 380 -36.60 -15.98 1.53
CA GLY A 380 -37.96 -16.24 2.04
C GLY A 380 -38.06 -16.76 3.47
N ARG A 381 -36.96 -16.82 4.23
CA ARG A 381 -37.01 -17.21 5.67
C ARG A 381 -37.45 -16.04 6.55
N SER A 382 -38.14 -16.34 7.66
CA SER A 382 -38.49 -15.32 8.66
C SER A 382 -37.25 -14.86 9.45
N LEU A 383 -37.30 -13.66 10.03
CA LEU A 383 -36.18 -13.11 10.81
C LEU A 383 -35.87 -13.96 12.05
N GLU A 384 -36.89 -14.55 12.68
CA GLU A 384 -36.76 -15.41 13.87
C GLU A 384 -36.09 -16.75 13.52
N GLN A 385 -36.47 -17.36 12.38
CA GLN A 385 -35.81 -18.56 11.85
C GLN A 385 -34.36 -18.27 11.43
N ALA A 386 -34.11 -17.10 10.83
CA ALA A 386 -32.76 -16.72 10.43
C ALA A 386 -31.81 -16.49 11.62
N LEU A 387 -32.32 -16.03 12.77
CA LEU A 387 -31.55 -15.80 13.99
C LEU A 387 -31.32 -17.10 14.79
N SER A 388 -32.34 -17.96 14.93
CA SER A 388 -32.24 -19.24 15.65
C SER A 388 -31.20 -20.18 15.05
N ASP A 389 -31.18 -20.30 13.72
CA ASP A 389 -30.20 -21.07 12.96
C ASP A 389 -28.74 -20.55 13.11
N ILE A 390 -28.54 -19.29 13.51
CA ILE A 390 -27.18 -18.73 13.75
C ILE A 390 -26.74 -19.03 15.18
N SER A 391 -27.68 -19.05 16.13
CA SER A 391 -27.42 -19.46 17.52
C SER A 391 -27.26 -20.98 17.71
N GLN A 392 -27.72 -21.80 16.77
CA GLN A 392 -27.67 -23.27 16.84
C GLN A 392 -26.46 -23.89 16.12
N ILE A 393 -25.36 -23.17 15.92
CA ILE A 393 -24.07 -23.81 15.62
C ILE A 393 -23.42 -24.21 16.94
N ASP A 394 -24.02 -25.23 17.57
CA ASP A 394 -23.46 -26.16 18.55
C ASP A 394 -24.64 -26.86 19.23
N LEU A 395 -25.17 -27.91 18.58
CA LEU A 395 -25.77 -29.14 19.13
C LEU A 395 -26.52 -29.87 18.00
N PRO A 396 -26.40 -31.20 17.85
CA PRO A 396 -27.11 -31.96 16.83
C PRO A 396 -28.62 -31.95 17.11
N GLU A 397 -29.41 -31.65 16.06
CA GLU A 397 -30.87 -31.70 16.08
C GLU A 397 -31.37 -33.15 16.20
N GLU A 398 -32.21 -33.41 17.19
CA GLU A 398 -33.17 -34.53 17.15
C GLU A 398 -34.54 -34.01 16.70
N ASP A 399 -35.11 -34.76 15.77
CA ASP A 399 -36.40 -34.55 15.12
C ASP A 399 -37.56 -34.30 16.10
N ARG A 400 -38.41 -33.31 15.78
CA ARG A 400 -39.80 -33.29 16.27
C ARG A 400 -40.77 -32.92 15.15
N GLU A 401 -41.68 -33.84 14.91
CA GLU A 401 -42.87 -33.74 14.07
C GLU A 401 -43.88 -32.70 14.62
N PRO A 402 -44.79 -32.17 13.78
CA PRO A 402 -45.74 -31.13 14.17
C PRO A 402 -47.03 -31.72 14.73
N GLU A 403 -47.52 -31.17 15.85
CA GLU A 403 -48.84 -31.49 16.41
C GLU A 403 -49.87 -30.40 16.09
N GLU A 404 -51.07 -30.87 15.77
CA GLU A 404 -52.23 -30.14 15.27
C GLU A 404 -52.94 -29.31 16.35
N ALA A 405 -53.73 -28.34 15.88
CA ALA A 405 -54.67 -27.55 16.67
C ALA A 405 -55.80 -28.39 17.28
N PRO A 406 -56.50 -27.83 18.28
CA PRO A 406 -57.95 -27.94 18.25
C PRO A 406 -58.68 -26.61 18.55
N GLU A 407 -59.72 -26.38 17.76
CA GLU A 407 -60.91 -25.61 18.16
C GLU A 407 -61.71 -26.43 19.19
N ASP A 408 -62.28 -25.82 20.24
CA ASP A 408 -63.73 -25.56 20.31
C ASP A 408 -64.19 -24.98 21.68
N ALA A 409 -65.38 -24.38 21.62
CA ALA A 409 -66.44 -24.37 22.63
C ALA A 409 -66.59 -23.24 23.69
N VAL A 410 -67.63 -22.43 23.42
CA VAL A 410 -68.83 -22.19 24.25
C VAL A 410 -68.84 -21.09 25.33
N LEU A 411 -69.66 -20.09 25.00
CA LEU A 411 -70.40 -19.13 25.83
C LEU A 411 -70.93 -19.67 27.17
N LYS A 412 -70.65 -18.95 28.27
CA LYS A 412 -71.55 -18.84 29.44
C LYS A 412 -71.60 -17.39 29.95
N LYS A 413 -72.74 -16.74 29.78
CA LYS A 413 -73.16 -15.53 30.50
C LYS A 413 -73.89 -15.97 31.77
N ALA A 414 -73.51 -15.43 32.94
CA ALA A 414 -74.46 -15.07 34.00
C ALA A 414 -73.82 -14.16 35.07
N GLN A 415 -74.40 -12.95 35.16
CA GLN A 415 -74.65 -12.15 36.37
C GLN A 415 -73.49 -11.46 37.11
N ARG A 416 -73.40 -10.12 36.94
CA ARG A 416 -73.07 -9.09 37.97
C ARG A 416 -73.21 -7.66 37.37
N PRO A 417 -74.41 -7.05 37.27
CA PRO A 417 -74.57 -5.83 36.46
C PRO A 417 -74.14 -4.52 37.13
N ARG A 418 -74.23 -4.36 38.46
CA ARG A 418 -74.21 -3.00 39.04
C ARG A 418 -72.83 -2.47 39.44
N GLU A 419 -71.98 -3.29 40.03
CA GLU A 419 -70.63 -2.87 40.45
C GLU A 419 -69.66 -2.75 39.26
N GLN A 420 -69.85 -3.59 38.23
CA GLN A 420 -69.07 -3.55 37.00
C GLN A 420 -69.43 -2.34 36.14
N GLU A 421 -70.70 -1.92 36.09
CA GLU A 421 -71.10 -0.71 35.36
C GLU A 421 -70.53 0.57 35.99
N GLU A 422 -70.44 0.67 37.32
CA GLU A 422 -69.77 1.79 37.99
C GLU A 422 -68.26 1.79 37.74
N MET A 423 -67.62 0.63 37.78
CA MET A 423 -66.20 0.50 37.46
C MET A 423 -65.94 0.86 35.99
N ILE A 424 -66.81 0.42 35.08
CA ILE A 424 -66.73 0.77 33.65
C ILE A 424 -66.90 2.28 33.45
N ARG A 425 -67.77 2.96 34.21
CA ARG A 425 -67.89 4.42 34.14
C ARG A 425 -66.63 5.13 34.61
N LYS A 426 -66.08 4.77 35.77
CA LYS A 426 -64.83 5.34 36.30
C LYS A 426 -63.64 5.10 35.36
N LEU A 427 -63.56 3.89 34.80
CA LEU A 427 -62.55 3.55 33.80
C LEU A 427 -62.72 4.36 32.51
N ARG A 428 -63.96 4.62 32.06
CA ARG A 428 -64.21 5.46 30.88
C ARG A 428 -63.79 6.91 31.11
N THR A 429 -64.02 7.48 32.30
CA THR A 429 -63.56 8.83 32.65
C THR A 429 -62.04 8.89 32.69
N LEU A 430 -61.38 7.95 33.37
CA LEU A 430 -59.92 7.88 33.44
C LEU A 430 -59.29 7.69 32.04
N VAL A 431 -59.90 6.85 31.21
CA VAL A 431 -59.46 6.65 29.82
C VAL A 431 -59.59 7.96 29.04
N SER A 432 -60.68 8.72 29.21
CA SER A 432 -60.85 10.00 28.54
C SER A 432 -59.81 11.05 28.99
N GLU A 433 -59.49 11.11 30.28
CA GLU A 433 -58.46 12.00 30.85
C GLU A 433 -57.06 11.62 30.34
N LEU A 434 -56.73 10.33 30.34
CA LEU A 434 -55.48 9.82 29.78
C LEU A 434 -55.37 10.09 28.28
N TYR A 435 -56.46 9.97 27.52
CA TYR A 435 -56.47 10.34 26.10
C TYR A 435 -56.21 11.83 25.88
N THR A 436 -56.77 12.71 26.71
CA THR A 436 -56.48 14.14 26.63
C THR A 436 -55.03 14.47 26.97
N GLU A 437 -54.46 13.85 28.01
CA GLU A 437 -53.06 14.06 28.39
C GLU A 437 -52.08 13.53 27.32
N VAL A 438 -52.40 12.38 26.70
CA VAL A 438 -51.63 11.84 25.58
C VAL A 438 -51.65 12.81 24.39
N GLN A 439 -52.81 13.38 24.06
CA GLN A 439 -52.90 14.36 22.96
C GLN A 439 -52.10 15.64 23.24
N GLU A 440 -52.06 16.11 24.48
CA GLU A 440 -51.25 17.28 24.85
C GLU A 440 -49.75 16.98 24.75
N LYS A 441 -49.30 15.83 25.28
CA LYS A 441 -47.91 15.40 25.14
C LYS A 441 -47.52 15.16 23.68
N ASP A 442 -48.41 14.61 22.85
CA ASP A 442 -48.14 14.41 21.42
C ASP A 442 -48.00 15.74 20.67
N ARG A 443 -48.79 16.76 21.03
CA ARG A 443 -48.64 18.13 20.48
C ARG A 443 -47.31 18.74 20.90
N GLU A 444 -46.90 18.55 22.15
CA GLU A 444 -45.64 19.07 22.67
C GLU A 444 -44.42 18.38 22.05
N ILE A 445 -44.46 17.04 21.93
CA ILE A 445 -43.46 16.25 21.20
C ILE A 445 -43.37 16.71 19.75
N SER A 446 -44.50 16.99 19.10
CA SER A 446 -44.52 17.48 17.71
C SER A 446 -43.87 18.87 17.58
N ARG A 447 -44.12 19.76 18.54
CA ARG A 447 -43.48 21.09 18.59
C ARG A 447 -41.98 20.98 18.82
N MET A 448 -41.55 20.17 19.79
CA MET A 448 -40.12 19.94 20.10
C MET A 448 -39.38 19.30 18.92
N ARG A 449 -40.01 18.35 18.22
CA ARG A 449 -39.45 17.73 17.01
C ARG A 449 -39.24 18.75 15.88
N ARG A 450 -40.18 19.68 15.67
CA ARG A 450 -40.02 20.77 14.67
C ARG A 450 -38.86 21.70 15.03
N LEU A 451 -38.75 22.11 16.30
CA LEU A 451 -37.64 22.93 16.79
C LEU A 451 -36.29 22.24 16.58
N ILE A 452 -36.18 20.96 16.92
CA ILE A 452 -34.96 20.17 16.69
C ILE A 452 -34.63 20.07 15.19
N GLN A 453 -35.65 19.93 14.33
CA GLN A 453 -35.44 19.83 12.89
C GLN A 453 -34.95 21.16 12.30
N ASP A 454 -35.47 22.29 12.77
CA ASP A 454 -35.05 23.62 12.34
C ASP A 454 -33.61 23.97 12.82
N GLU A 455 -33.27 23.61 14.05
CA GLU A 455 -31.88 23.76 14.52
C GLU A 455 -30.90 22.85 13.74
N ARG A 456 -31.32 21.63 13.42
CA ARG A 456 -30.51 20.71 12.60
C ARG A 456 -30.34 21.22 11.17
N SER A 457 -31.34 21.88 10.57
CA SER A 457 -31.25 22.44 9.22
C SER A 457 -30.25 23.60 9.18
N LYS A 458 -30.35 24.54 10.13
CA LYS A 458 -29.42 25.68 10.28
C LYS A 458 -27.98 25.22 10.50
N LYS A 459 -27.77 24.24 11.38
CA LYS A 459 -26.43 23.68 11.64
C LYS A 459 -25.85 22.97 10.41
N LYS A 460 -26.67 22.24 9.64
CA LYS A 460 -26.25 21.64 8.36
C LYS A 460 -25.86 22.69 7.33
N GLU A 461 -26.61 23.78 7.22
CA GLU A 461 -26.30 24.86 6.28
C GLU A 461 -24.98 25.56 6.65
N LYS A 462 -24.76 25.81 7.94
CA LYS A 462 -23.50 26.39 8.44
C LYS A 462 -22.30 25.49 8.13
N ILE A 463 -22.42 24.18 8.38
CA ILE A 463 -21.36 23.20 8.07
C ILE A 463 -21.10 23.14 6.55
N ARG A 464 -22.13 23.24 5.71
CA ARG A 464 -21.95 23.31 4.24
C ARG A 464 -21.16 24.55 3.84
N LYS A 465 -21.52 25.72 4.38
CA LYS A 465 -20.81 26.98 4.11
C LYS A 465 -19.35 26.91 4.57
N GLU A 466 -19.08 26.40 5.77
CA GLU A 466 -17.71 26.24 6.29
C GLU A 466 -16.86 25.28 5.44
N LYS A 467 -17.45 24.18 4.96
CA LYS A 467 -16.76 23.26 4.04
C LYS A 467 -16.46 23.90 2.69
N GLU A 468 -17.39 24.67 2.15
CA GLU A 468 -17.19 25.40 0.89
C GLU A 468 -16.06 26.43 1.03
N VAL A 469 -16.06 27.20 2.13
CA VAL A 469 -15.00 28.16 2.45
C VAL A 469 -13.65 27.46 2.57
N SER A 470 -13.56 26.37 3.33
CA SER A 470 -12.31 25.61 3.48
C SER A 470 -11.79 25.04 2.15
N ARG A 471 -12.70 24.57 1.28
CA ARG A 471 -12.36 24.12 -0.07
C ARG A 471 -11.80 25.27 -0.91
N LEU A 472 -12.47 26.43 -0.91
CA LEU A 472 -12.03 27.61 -1.64
C LEU A 472 -10.68 28.13 -1.13
N GLU A 473 -10.47 28.16 0.18
CA GLU A 473 -9.19 28.53 0.79
C GLU A 473 -8.05 27.59 0.37
N GLY A 474 -8.32 26.28 0.31
CA GLY A 474 -7.38 25.29 -0.20
C GLY A 474 -6.98 25.53 -1.66
N ILE A 475 -7.96 25.86 -2.51
CA ILE A 475 -7.74 26.19 -3.93
C ILE A 475 -6.90 27.47 -4.04
N ILE A 476 -7.25 28.52 -3.30
CA ILE A 476 -6.51 29.79 -3.29
C ILE A 476 -5.07 29.59 -2.82
N ALA A 477 -4.85 28.78 -1.78
CA ALA A 477 -3.52 28.48 -1.29
C ALA A 477 -2.67 27.74 -2.34
N ASN A 478 -3.27 26.81 -3.08
CA ASN A 478 -2.57 26.09 -4.15
C ASN A 478 -2.27 26.99 -5.35
N GLN A 479 -3.24 27.79 -5.78
CA GLN A 479 -3.06 28.77 -6.87
C GLN A 479 -1.97 29.79 -6.53
N LYS A 480 -1.94 30.31 -5.30
CA LYS A 480 -0.86 31.21 -4.83
C LYS A 480 0.52 30.53 -4.87
N ARG A 481 0.62 29.24 -4.55
CA ARG A 481 1.89 28.49 -4.68
C ARG A 481 2.31 28.34 -6.14
N HIS A 482 1.36 28.03 -7.04
CA HIS A 482 1.63 27.94 -8.47
C HIS A 482 2.12 29.28 -9.04
N LEU A 483 1.42 30.37 -8.72
CA LEU A 483 1.79 31.71 -9.14
C LEU A 483 3.23 32.05 -8.70
N ARG A 484 3.56 31.81 -7.43
CA ARG A 484 4.93 32.04 -6.91
C ARG A 484 6.00 31.20 -7.62
N ARG A 485 5.69 29.97 -8.05
CA ARG A 485 6.64 29.14 -8.82
C ARG A 485 6.84 29.71 -10.22
N GLU A 486 5.75 30.08 -10.89
CA GLU A 486 5.81 30.68 -12.24
C GLU A 486 6.52 32.04 -12.25
N GLU A 487 6.29 32.88 -11.23
CA GLU A 487 7.03 34.14 -11.07
C GLU A 487 8.54 33.91 -10.89
N ARG A 488 8.93 32.90 -10.11
CA ARG A 488 10.35 32.52 -9.94
C ARG A 488 10.95 32.03 -11.25
N ARG A 489 10.22 31.20 -11.99
CA ARG A 489 10.64 30.71 -13.32
C ARG A 489 10.81 31.87 -14.30
N ASN A 490 9.83 32.76 -14.39
CA ASN A 490 9.90 33.95 -15.23
C ASN A 490 11.09 34.85 -14.87
N LYS A 491 11.36 35.05 -13.57
CA LYS A 491 12.53 35.84 -13.14
C LYS A 491 13.85 35.16 -13.52
N ALA A 492 13.94 33.83 -13.44
CA ALA A 492 15.11 33.08 -13.86
C ALA A 492 15.32 33.17 -15.38
N LEU A 493 14.26 32.94 -16.17
CA LEU A 493 14.29 33.04 -17.63
C LEU A 493 14.67 34.45 -18.10
N LYS A 494 14.11 35.51 -17.49
CA LYS A 494 14.50 36.90 -17.79
C LYS A 494 16.00 37.13 -17.56
N LYS A 495 16.56 36.62 -16.47
CA LYS A 495 18.01 36.72 -16.20
C LYS A 495 18.84 35.94 -17.21
N GLN A 496 18.38 34.78 -17.66
CA GLN A 496 19.05 34.01 -18.72
C GLN A 496 19.03 34.79 -20.04
N LEU A 497 17.89 35.39 -20.39
CA LEU A 497 17.73 36.16 -21.62
C LEU A 497 18.62 37.41 -21.65
N GLU A 498 18.75 38.13 -20.52
CA GLU A 498 19.70 39.24 -20.38
C GLU A 498 21.15 38.80 -20.58
N ARG A 499 21.55 37.63 -20.05
CA ARG A 499 22.90 37.08 -20.26
C ARG A 499 23.16 36.71 -21.71
N LEU A 500 22.19 36.09 -22.39
CA LEU A 500 22.31 35.75 -23.80
C LEU A 500 22.41 37.00 -24.69
N LYS A 501 21.67 38.07 -24.39
CA LYS A 501 21.80 39.36 -25.07
C LYS A 501 23.21 39.92 -24.93
N THR A 502 23.74 40.01 -23.70
CA THR A 502 25.11 40.50 -23.49
C THR A 502 26.18 39.69 -24.22
N TYR A 503 25.95 38.38 -24.41
CA TYR A 503 26.83 37.52 -25.19
C TYR A 503 26.73 37.75 -26.70
N ALA A 504 25.51 37.98 -27.21
CA ALA A 504 25.27 38.30 -28.62
C ALA A 504 25.82 39.68 -29.01
N ASP A 505 25.69 40.66 -28.13
CA ASP A 505 26.25 42.01 -28.32
C ASP A 505 27.79 41.96 -28.42
N LEU A 506 28.43 41.15 -27.58
CA LEU A 506 29.90 40.93 -27.61
C LEU A 506 30.38 40.14 -28.84
N LYS A 507 29.51 39.35 -29.51
CA LYS A 507 29.86 38.71 -30.80
C LYS A 507 29.88 39.69 -31.98
N HIS A 508 29.28 40.88 -31.84
CA HIS A 508 29.22 41.88 -32.91
C HIS A 508 30.43 42.85 -32.92
N ASP A 509 31.27 42.87 -31.88
CA ASP A 509 32.53 43.64 -31.87
C ASP A 509 33.61 42.88 -32.65
N GLU A 510 34.08 43.43 -33.77
CA GLU A 510 35.02 42.76 -34.71
C GLU A 510 36.41 42.49 -34.11
N ASP A 511 36.78 43.11 -32.99
CA ASP A 511 38.11 42.97 -32.36
C ASP A 511 38.16 41.96 -31.19
N LEU A 512 37.00 41.46 -30.74
CA LEU A 512 36.86 40.70 -29.49
C LEU A 512 36.12 39.37 -29.66
N VAL A 513 36.74 38.28 -29.22
CA VAL A 513 36.11 36.95 -29.16
C VAL A 513 35.48 36.75 -27.77
N PRO A 514 34.17 36.46 -27.67
CA PRO A 514 33.53 36.25 -26.38
C PRO A 514 33.83 34.86 -25.81
N LEU A 515 34.28 34.85 -24.56
CA LEU A 515 34.63 33.67 -23.78
C LEU A 515 33.50 33.28 -22.83
N LYS A 516 33.27 31.98 -22.68
CA LYS A 516 32.37 31.45 -21.65
C LYS A 516 33.18 31.09 -20.41
N VAL A 517 32.82 31.64 -19.26
CA VAL A 517 33.61 31.47 -18.03
C VAL A 517 33.10 30.27 -17.25
N LEU A 518 34.00 29.34 -16.94
CA LEU A 518 33.75 28.18 -16.09
C LEU A 518 34.51 28.35 -14.78
N ASP A 519 33.81 28.29 -13.64
CA ASP A 519 34.43 28.50 -12.34
C ASP A 519 35.39 27.36 -11.94
N ALA A 520 35.07 26.11 -12.29
CA ALA A 520 35.89 24.93 -12.00
C ALA A 520 35.67 23.83 -13.05
N LEU A 521 36.71 23.04 -13.34
CA LEU A 521 36.67 21.93 -14.30
C LEU A 521 35.96 20.69 -13.72
N THR A 522 34.66 20.82 -13.48
CA THR A 522 33.79 19.76 -12.92
C THR A 522 32.59 19.48 -13.81
N ARG A 523 32.08 18.24 -13.75
CA ARG A 523 30.89 17.79 -14.49
C ARG A 523 29.68 18.71 -14.30
N ASP A 524 29.43 19.11 -13.06
CA ASP A 524 28.29 19.94 -12.70
C ASP A 524 28.41 21.36 -13.23
N ALA A 525 29.64 21.91 -13.26
CA ALA A 525 29.89 23.23 -13.81
C ALA A 525 29.68 23.23 -15.34
N ILE A 526 30.16 22.20 -16.04
CA ILE A 526 30.02 22.06 -17.50
C ILE A 526 28.53 21.96 -17.89
N ARG A 527 27.75 21.14 -17.17
CA ARG A 527 26.30 21.00 -17.41
C ARG A 527 25.52 22.28 -17.13
N ARG A 528 25.89 23.03 -16.08
CA ARG A 528 25.28 24.35 -15.81
C ARG A 528 25.58 25.33 -16.93
N LEU A 529 26.83 25.38 -17.42
CA LEU A 529 27.22 26.25 -18.51
C LEU A 529 26.47 25.90 -19.81
N SER A 530 26.40 24.62 -20.16
CA SER A 530 25.63 24.14 -21.32
C SER A 530 24.14 24.48 -21.22
N SER A 531 23.54 24.34 -20.03
CA SER A 531 22.11 24.64 -19.81
C SER A 531 21.79 26.14 -19.79
N GLU A 532 22.72 26.99 -19.36
CA GLU A 532 22.50 28.43 -19.22
C GLU A 532 22.83 29.22 -20.49
N MET A 533 23.88 28.82 -21.23
CA MET A 533 24.44 29.60 -22.34
C MET A 533 24.53 28.81 -23.66
N GLY A 534 24.31 27.49 -23.64
CA GLY A 534 24.73 26.58 -24.71
C GLY A 534 26.26 26.49 -24.80
N ALA A 535 26.80 25.45 -25.42
CA ALA A 535 28.21 25.37 -25.80
C ALA A 535 28.27 24.53 -27.09
N GLY A 536 28.95 25.02 -28.12
CA GLY A 536 29.08 24.33 -29.40
C GLY A 536 30.25 24.85 -30.22
N ASP A 537 30.29 24.46 -31.50
CA ASP A 537 31.36 24.75 -32.44
C ASP A 537 31.69 26.24 -32.50
N GLY A 538 32.97 26.58 -32.26
CA GLY A 538 33.48 27.94 -32.34
C GLY A 538 33.55 28.70 -31.01
N ASP A 539 33.03 28.15 -29.92
CA ASP A 539 33.06 28.82 -28.61
C ASP A 539 34.35 28.49 -27.82
N TRP A 540 34.94 29.52 -27.21
CA TRP A 540 36.11 29.41 -26.34
C TRP A 540 35.71 29.49 -24.86
N ILE A 541 36.28 28.62 -24.02
CA ILE A 541 35.97 28.56 -22.58
C ILE A 541 37.16 29.05 -21.77
N TYR A 542 36.91 29.91 -20.78
CA TYR A 542 37.91 30.33 -19.81
C TYR A 542 37.70 29.61 -18.47
N LEU A 543 38.69 28.88 -17.98
CA LEU A 543 38.66 28.23 -16.66
C LEU A 543 39.19 29.18 -15.58
N ARG A 544 38.44 29.43 -14.51
CA ARG A 544 38.96 30.21 -13.37
C ARG A 544 39.83 29.40 -12.42
N ARG A 545 39.48 28.13 -12.22
CA ARG A 545 40.21 27.18 -11.36
C ARG A 545 40.27 25.82 -12.04
N THR A 546 41.40 25.14 -11.90
CA THR A 546 41.58 23.75 -12.38
C THR A 546 41.48 22.71 -11.27
N ASP A 547 41.09 23.13 -10.06
CA ASP A 547 40.93 22.25 -8.92
C ASP A 547 39.82 21.21 -9.16
N GLY A 548 40.13 19.93 -8.93
CA GLY A 548 39.14 18.84 -8.98
C GLY A 548 38.84 18.30 -10.38
N TRP A 549 39.76 18.46 -11.34
CA TRP A 549 39.61 17.89 -12.67
C TRP A 549 39.71 16.35 -12.66
N GLY A 550 38.98 15.72 -13.58
CA GLY A 550 39.05 14.27 -13.83
C GLY A 550 38.81 13.97 -15.30
N MET A 551 39.30 12.83 -15.77
CA MET A 551 39.27 12.46 -17.20
C MET A 551 37.86 12.50 -17.81
N ASN A 552 36.83 12.24 -17.01
CA ASN A 552 35.42 12.33 -17.43
C ASN A 552 34.96 13.76 -17.71
N ALA A 553 35.47 14.77 -16.99
CA ALA A 553 35.13 16.18 -17.26
C ALA A 553 35.74 16.66 -18.57
N VAL A 554 36.96 16.19 -18.90
CA VAL A 554 37.63 16.49 -20.17
C VAL A 554 36.90 15.82 -21.34
N ARG A 555 36.45 14.57 -21.18
CA ARG A 555 35.61 13.90 -22.20
C ARG A 555 34.28 14.63 -22.43
N GLU A 556 33.61 15.08 -21.38
CA GLU A 556 32.36 15.85 -21.56
C GLU A 556 32.59 17.20 -22.25
N LEU A 557 33.77 17.81 -22.13
CA LEU A 557 34.13 18.99 -22.93
C LEU A 557 34.42 18.63 -24.38
N ALA A 558 35.00 17.45 -24.65
CA ALA A 558 35.26 16.97 -26.01
C ALA A 558 33.95 16.69 -26.76
N ASP A 559 32.95 16.13 -26.07
CA ASP A 559 31.61 15.86 -26.63
C ASP A 559 30.86 17.15 -27.02
N LEU A 560 31.25 18.31 -26.46
CA LEU A 560 30.65 19.62 -26.75
C LEU A 560 31.31 20.36 -27.93
N THR A 561 32.32 19.74 -28.58
CA THR A 561 32.99 20.25 -29.80
C THR A 561 33.42 21.73 -29.74
N ILE A 562 33.94 22.14 -28.59
CA ILE A 562 34.39 23.51 -28.35
C ILE A 562 35.65 23.87 -29.15
N ALA A 563 35.86 25.18 -29.41
CA ALA A 563 37.04 25.66 -30.14
C ALA A 563 38.34 25.58 -29.33
N GLY A 564 38.24 25.70 -27.99
CA GLY A 564 39.38 25.53 -27.10
C GLY A 564 39.15 26.11 -25.72
N VAL A 565 40.12 25.89 -24.83
CA VAL A 565 40.07 26.25 -23.42
C VAL A 565 41.26 27.12 -23.05
N ILE A 566 40.99 28.23 -22.38
CA ILE A 566 41.98 29.17 -21.85
C ILE A 566 42.07 28.99 -20.34
N VAL A 567 43.30 28.92 -19.82
CA VAL A 567 43.57 28.63 -18.40
C VAL A 567 44.54 29.66 -17.82
N PRO A 568 44.41 30.02 -16.52
CA PRO A 568 45.43 30.74 -15.78
C PRO A 568 46.80 30.03 -15.84
N ASP A 569 47.87 30.80 -15.95
CA ASP A 569 49.21 30.31 -16.26
C ASP A 569 49.77 29.34 -15.19
N GLU A 570 49.35 29.47 -13.93
CA GLU A 570 49.70 28.53 -12.86
C GLU A 570 49.21 27.11 -13.12
N SER A 571 48.05 26.98 -13.78
CA SER A 571 47.41 25.70 -14.05
C SER A 571 47.85 25.04 -15.36
N TYR A 572 48.44 25.82 -16.28
CA TYR A 572 49.05 25.30 -17.51
C TYR A 572 50.31 24.45 -17.21
N ARG A 573 50.90 24.60 -16.03
CA ARG A 573 52.14 23.90 -15.62
C ARG A 573 51.93 22.44 -15.18
N THR A 574 50.69 21.95 -15.15
CA THR A 574 50.38 20.56 -14.73
C THR A 574 50.47 19.61 -15.95
N PRO A 575 51.48 18.72 -16.05
CA PRO A 575 51.68 17.89 -17.24
C PRO A 575 50.53 16.91 -17.52
N ASP A 576 49.88 16.43 -16.46
CA ASP A 576 48.75 15.51 -16.52
C ASP A 576 47.49 16.15 -17.15
N LEU A 577 47.30 17.45 -16.92
CA LEU A 577 46.17 18.20 -17.51
C LEU A 577 46.42 18.45 -19.00
N VAL A 578 47.64 18.87 -19.36
CA VAL A 578 48.04 19.13 -20.75
C VAL A 578 47.93 17.86 -21.59
N SER A 579 48.43 16.73 -21.08
CA SER A 579 48.32 15.44 -21.77
C SER A 579 46.87 14.98 -21.96
N ALA A 580 46.02 15.12 -20.94
CA ALA A 580 44.59 14.78 -21.06
C ALA A 580 43.85 15.63 -22.11
N PHE A 581 44.16 16.92 -22.23
CA PHE A 581 43.57 17.81 -23.25
C PHE A 581 44.13 17.55 -24.65
N ARG A 582 45.42 17.21 -24.77
CA ARG A 582 46.04 16.78 -26.04
C ARG A 582 45.47 15.46 -26.55
N GLU A 583 45.23 14.49 -25.66
CA GLU A 583 44.56 13.23 -26.02
C GLU A 583 43.11 13.43 -26.44
N ALA A 584 42.42 14.41 -25.84
CA ALA A 584 41.07 14.81 -26.21
C ALA A 584 40.99 15.74 -27.43
N ARG A 585 42.13 16.14 -28.02
CA ARG A 585 42.26 17.07 -29.16
C ARG A 585 41.61 18.44 -28.92
N ILE A 586 41.63 18.93 -27.68
CA ILE A 586 41.10 20.25 -27.33
C ILE A 586 42.28 21.22 -27.14
N PRO A 587 42.32 22.37 -27.85
CA PRO A 587 43.33 23.39 -27.62
C PRO A 587 43.32 23.91 -26.19
N LEU A 588 44.47 23.88 -25.52
CA LEU A 588 44.67 24.42 -24.18
C LEU A 588 45.65 25.59 -24.26
N LEU A 589 45.20 26.82 -23.98
CA LEU A 589 46.00 28.03 -24.14
C LEU A 589 46.22 28.75 -22.80
N PRO A 590 47.45 29.27 -22.53
CA PRO A 590 47.71 30.12 -21.38
C PRO A 590 47.12 31.52 -21.58
N ALA A 591 46.60 32.10 -20.50
CA ALA A 591 45.92 33.41 -20.50
C ALA A 591 46.86 34.60 -20.75
N GLU A 592 48.17 34.45 -20.54
CA GLU A 592 49.19 35.50 -20.73
C GLU A 592 49.17 36.07 -22.16
N GLY A 593 49.11 37.39 -22.34
CA GLY A 593 49.13 38.00 -23.69
C GLY A 593 47.82 37.94 -24.50
N LEU A 594 46.74 37.33 -23.97
CA LEU A 594 45.41 37.30 -24.62
C LEU A 594 44.48 38.47 -24.24
N GLY A 595 44.90 39.32 -23.29
CA GLY A 595 44.14 40.51 -22.88
C GLY A 595 42.75 40.21 -22.31
N VAL A 596 42.60 39.09 -21.58
CA VAL A 596 41.30 38.57 -21.15
C VAL A 596 40.60 39.52 -20.17
N ARG A 597 39.36 39.92 -20.50
CA ARG A 597 38.47 40.69 -19.60
C ARG A 597 37.30 39.81 -19.16
N LEU A 598 37.10 39.65 -17.85
CA LEU A 598 36.05 38.79 -17.29
C LEU A 598 34.93 39.63 -16.68
N ARG A 599 33.67 39.36 -17.04
CA ARG A 599 32.47 39.94 -16.44
C ARG A 599 31.47 38.85 -16.06
N GLY A 600 31.64 38.31 -14.85
CA GLY A 600 30.77 37.25 -14.33
C GLY A 600 30.96 35.92 -15.06
N SER A 601 29.93 35.45 -15.76
CA SER A 601 29.90 34.20 -16.53
C SER A 601 30.34 34.35 -18.00
N ILE A 602 30.65 35.56 -18.44
CA ILE A 602 31.10 35.90 -19.80
C ILE A 602 32.43 36.64 -19.69
N GLY A 603 33.35 36.37 -20.61
CA GLY A 603 34.58 37.12 -20.79
C GLY A 603 34.77 37.52 -22.26
N ALA A 604 35.84 38.24 -22.55
CA ALA A 604 36.25 38.58 -23.92
C ALA A 604 37.78 38.56 -24.01
N CYS A 605 38.32 38.16 -25.16
CA CYS A 605 39.75 38.22 -25.49
C CYS A 605 39.97 38.79 -26.89
N LEU A 606 41.18 39.27 -27.15
CA LEU A 606 41.55 39.83 -28.46
C LEU A 606 41.65 38.72 -29.50
N GLN A 607 41.01 38.90 -30.65
CA GLN A 607 40.95 37.89 -31.72
C GLN A 607 42.34 37.54 -32.28
N GLY A 608 43.14 38.55 -32.66
CA GLY A 608 44.44 38.33 -33.29
C GLY A 608 45.43 37.54 -32.42
N ALA A 609 45.46 37.81 -31.11
CA ALA A 609 46.33 37.08 -30.17
C ALA A 609 45.86 35.64 -29.94
N LEU A 610 44.54 35.38 -30.01
CA LEU A 610 43.96 34.05 -29.86
C LEU A 610 44.27 33.17 -31.07
N GLU A 611 44.12 33.71 -32.27
CA GLU A 611 44.39 33.01 -33.52
C GLU A 611 45.86 32.62 -33.67
N GLU A 612 46.79 33.54 -33.35
CA GLU A 612 48.24 33.27 -33.39
C GLU A 612 48.64 32.13 -32.44
N LYS A 613 48.11 32.15 -31.21
CA LYS A 613 48.37 31.09 -30.23
C LYS A 613 47.71 29.77 -30.60
N HIS A 614 46.51 29.81 -31.17
CA HIS A 614 45.81 28.62 -31.64
C HIS A 614 46.57 27.97 -32.81
N ALA A 615 47.13 28.75 -33.74
CA ALA A 615 47.95 28.23 -34.82
C ALA A 615 49.21 27.53 -34.29
N ARG A 616 49.95 28.16 -33.36
CA ARG A 616 51.13 27.54 -32.72
C ARG A 616 50.80 26.22 -32.02
N TRP A 617 49.67 26.16 -31.32
CA TRP A 617 49.24 24.94 -30.65
C TRP A 617 48.94 23.79 -31.63
N ARG A 618 48.36 24.09 -32.82
CA ARG A 618 48.12 23.06 -33.85
C ARG A 618 49.43 22.48 -34.36
N ASP A 619 50.43 23.34 -34.63
CA ASP A 619 51.75 22.89 -35.08
C ASP A 619 52.43 21.98 -34.04
N GLU A 620 52.33 22.32 -32.75
CA GLU A 620 52.83 21.47 -31.65
C GLU A 620 52.06 20.15 -31.50
N GLN A 621 50.75 20.16 -31.75
CA GLN A 621 49.91 18.97 -31.65
C GLN A 621 50.21 17.98 -32.79
N ASP A 622 50.48 18.46 -34.00
CA ASP A 622 50.88 17.62 -35.13
C ASP A 622 52.22 16.93 -34.86
N GLN A 623 53.18 17.64 -34.24
CA GLN A 623 54.44 17.05 -33.78
C GLN A 623 54.21 15.99 -32.70
N TYR A 624 53.37 16.27 -31.72
CA TYR A 624 53.04 15.34 -30.64
C TYR A 624 52.34 14.06 -31.15
N GLU A 625 51.41 14.19 -32.10
CA GLU A 625 50.77 13.02 -32.73
C GLU A 625 51.78 12.19 -33.54
N TRP A 626 52.76 12.84 -34.18
CA TRP A 626 53.81 12.15 -34.92
C TRP A 626 54.75 11.36 -33.99
N GLU A 627 55.16 11.95 -32.87
CA GLU A 627 55.98 11.29 -31.84
C GLU A 627 55.24 10.09 -31.19
N LYS A 628 53.97 10.25 -30.80
CA LYS A 628 53.16 9.13 -30.28
C LYS A 628 52.96 8.01 -31.31
N LYS A 629 52.83 8.34 -32.59
CA LYS A 629 52.76 7.33 -33.66
C LYS A 629 54.08 6.57 -33.79
N ALA A 630 55.22 7.25 -33.68
CA ALA A 630 56.54 6.62 -33.68
C ALA A 630 56.73 5.68 -32.48
N GLU A 631 56.40 6.13 -31.25
CA GLU A 631 56.47 5.30 -30.03
C GLU A 631 55.54 4.07 -30.10
N SER A 632 54.30 4.25 -30.59
CA SER A 632 53.34 3.14 -30.76
C SER A 632 53.84 2.07 -31.74
N ILE A 633 54.52 2.49 -32.81
CA ILE A 633 55.14 1.57 -33.76
C ILE A 633 56.30 0.81 -33.09
N GLU A 634 57.15 1.49 -32.32
CA GLU A 634 58.23 0.84 -31.58
C GLU A 634 57.73 -0.18 -30.54
N ASP A 635 56.66 0.16 -29.81
CA ASP A 635 56.02 -0.76 -28.86
C ASP A 635 55.33 -1.95 -29.57
N LEU A 636 54.74 -1.75 -30.75
CA LEU A 636 54.25 -2.83 -31.59
C LEU A 636 55.39 -3.78 -32.01
N PHE A 637 56.54 -3.24 -32.42
CA PHE A 637 57.72 -4.04 -32.73
C PHE A 637 58.25 -4.79 -31.51
N ARG A 638 58.30 -4.15 -30.34
CA ARG A 638 58.74 -4.77 -29.08
C ARG A 638 57.78 -5.89 -28.65
N ASN A 639 56.48 -5.67 -28.73
CA ASN A 639 55.44 -6.66 -28.44
C ASN A 639 55.47 -7.83 -29.43
N TYR A 640 55.62 -7.55 -30.72
CA TYR A 640 55.76 -8.58 -31.75
C TYR A 640 57.01 -9.45 -31.51
N ARG A 641 58.14 -8.84 -31.16
CA ARG A 641 59.38 -9.55 -30.83
C ARG A 641 59.22 -10.45 -29.59
N SER A 642 58.53 -9.96 -28.56
CA SER A 642 58.22 -10.73 -27.34
C SER A 642 57.25 -11.89 -27.58
N MET A 643 56.28 -11.72 -28.48
CA MET A 643 55.34 -12.78 -28.88
C MET A 643 56.06 -13.87 -29.68
N ARG A 644 56.96 -13.48 -30.59
CA ARG A 644 57.78 -14.42 -31.37
C ARG A 644 58.74 -15.23 -30.49
N GLU A 645 59.38 -14.60 -29.49
CA GLU A 645 60.18 -15.32 -28.49
C GLU A 645 59.37 -16.34 -27.69
N ARG A 646 58.11 -16.01 -27.36
CA ARG A 646 57.19 -16.92 -26.66
C ARG A 646 56.71 -18.08 -27.54
N GLU A 647 56.50 -17.87 -28.83
CA GLU A 647 56.15 -18.93 -29.79
C GLU A 647 57.32 -19.89 -30.01
N VAL A 648 58.54 -19.37 -30.19
CA VAL A 648 59.75 -20.18 -30.35
C VAL A 648 60.04 -21.03 -29.11
N ARG A 649 59.76 -20.52 -27.90
CA ARG A 649 59.86 -21.30 -26.64
C ARG A 649 58.77 -22.36 -26.44
N LYS A 650 57.66 -22.31 -27.17
CA LYS A 650 56.57 -23.31 -27.09
C LYS A 650 56.66 -24.41 -28.15
N GLY A 651 57.43 -24.20 -29.21
CA GLY A 651 57.61 -25.15 -30.32
C GLY A 651 58.98 -25.84 -30.37
N GLY A 652 59.79 -25.75 -29.30
CA GLY A 652 61.09 -26.40 -29.17
C GLY A 652 61.09 -27.51 -28.14
#